data_AF-A0A2Z6RN52-F1
#
_entry.id   AF-A0A2Z6RN52-F1
#
_cell.length_a   1.000
_cell.length_b   1.000
_cell.length_c   1.000
_cell.angle_alpha   90.00
_cell.angle_beta   90.00
_cell.angle_gamma   90.00
#
_symmetry.space_group_name_H-M   'P 1'
#
loop_
_entity.id
_entity.type
_entity.pdbx_description
1 polymer ?
#
loop_
_entity_poly.entity_id
_entity_poly.type
_entity_poly.pdbx_seq_one_letter_code
_entity_poly.pdbx_strand_id
1 'polypeptide(L)'
;MYLWDERMKDFISILQCEHVKEEIIGTQNNDGSFDILSDQITDELAIVATENISSSIHISNERMKKFNTKIWNTFITIAYCINVLRKHKSNWTTQNDKARAWLHIQIGDEKLENDILESCKKVIVEKAFNNIKKESSWSSALESILKYKIEDVSSVFIILRSKTTPETAKKIVDDQKSNGSIKLNKIVSDQINISSDKIQSFIQTYGVSEKLKTVSKDVWETALSLRYLTIASQSQVRHKEQSEKAKKYLIEELKDKKLAEELLSISEKIIVEQSVKKEREVAAATVKTSTTTEKAKKIVSCQKDDGLIELTDNVSKELDVKSNDSLRSSIKTCFGNRLPENTKLLDTAITLSFLRKTSSSELKDKFEKAEKYLKAQLKNDEKLFKELLEKTDTVVVEHATKKVIKEKADRSVVEIIQEAVTEKESMKVIETQNNDGSYKKISDQITEKLGITIIENFSSSIRIPDERVKKFDTKVWNTFITIAYCNKILGKWIVQIEKARAWLHAQIEDEKLENKILESCEKTIEKISSKKKELSADKLIANKVFLTIPLLSTLVILFFLEYEGYDKMIEENIFTQINDRAKEIISKEYINEIDNQIKNLQPIKKLLLEYLVIQKDKRTIHIKSLVENCNSFFQDLLKNENIIYLIPFTITFAIVHLTILRESIKLKMPNFGIDELKKIISQYQVHFTNSFDRFFMWRMNQIETETLISNDSNSKSLFSFRANGEVKDNISNKTVNYIAKSSDKLVFTRVFDLIKLRMLNEAKAKLMEMFLPIFSLDKFIPNNKPSCEPFKISSFWIGPYGVDTFPDGQHNLDDNRGLFYNISEDDPGVITKIKLRHGSLIDSMQIFYEDGRIGRIGNGTGGREHTISDLDESSYIIAANLKFGGGLLCSIEFFFNDGKTTGALGINPNVCKIIGEIRIGPFGNHNEFRLSGIIGGGGKMHDRNHGENVAHIAFQFQYVK
;
A
#
# COMPACT_ATOMS: atom_id res chain seq x y z
N MET A 1 20.73 3.50 7.79
CA MET A 1 19.99 3.71 6.52
C MET A 1 19.11 2.52 6.18
N TYR A 2 19.65 1.28 6.10
CA TYR A 2 18.84 0.06 5.92
C TYR A 2 17.73 -0.13 6.97
N LEU A 3 18.00 0.13 8.26
CA LEU A 3 17.05 -0.12 9.36
C LEU A 3 15.73 0.68 9.32
N TRP A 4 15.67 1.80 8.59
CA TRP A 4 14.44 2.60 8.46
C TRP A 4 13.52 2.11 7.32
N ASP A 5 14.07 1.34 6.38
CA ASP A 5 13.37 0.88 5.17
C ASP A 5 12.52 -0.38 5.44
N GLU A 6 12.80 -1.11 6.53
CA GLU A 6 12.02 -2.26 7.01
C GLU A 6 10.94 -1.83 8.03
N ARG A 7 11.28 -1.07 9.09
CA ARG A 7 10.29 -0.62 10.11
C ARG A 7 9.16 0.23 9.54
N MET A 8 9.40 0.95 8.43
CA MET A 8 8.35 1.65 7.69
C MET A 8 7.35 0.70 7.01
N LYS A 9 7.75 -0.50 6.59
CA LYS A 9 6.83 -1.48 5.96
C LYS A 9 5.84 -2.04 6.98
N ASP A 10 6.29 -2.29 8.21
CA ASP A 10 5.44 -2.72 9.32
C ASP A 10 4.48 -1.61 9.75
N PHE A 11 4.96 -0.37 9.87
CA PHE A 11 4.13 0.79 10.25
C PHE A 11 3.04 1.09 9.21
N ILE A 12 3.32 0.85 7.92
CA ILE A 12 2.36 0.96 6.80
C ILE A 12 1.31 -0.18 6.82
N SER A 13 1.47 -1.22 7.63
CA SER A 13 0.58 -2.41 7.63
C SER A 13 -0.66 -2.30 8.52
N ILE A 14 -0.82 -1.27 9.36
CA ILE A 14 -1.71 -1.32 10.54
C ILE A 14 -2.88 -0.31 10.54
N LEU A 15 -2.93 0.67 9.64
CA LEU A 15 -3.68 1.92 9.88
C LEU A 15 -4.83 2.16 8.86
N GLN A 16 -6.09 2.30 9.35
CA GLN A 16 -7.39 2.08 8.63
C GLN A 16 -8.70 2.84 9.14
N CYS A 17 -8.97 4.14 8.81
CA CYS A 17 -10.20 5.01 8.58
C CYS A 17 -10.30 6.38 9.36
N GLU A 18 -10.83 7.54 8.86
CA GLU A 18 -11.77 7.81 7.72
C GLU A 18 -11.98 9.27 7.09
N HIS A 19 -11.62 10.42 7.72
CA HIS A 19 -12.37 11.71 7.86
C HIS A 19 -12.52 12.78 6.72
N VAL A 20 -11.96 12.65 5.51
CA VAL A 20 -11.79 13.80 4.55
C VAL A 20 -13.05 14.20 3.74
N LYS A 21 -14.26 14.10 4.31
CA LYS A 21 -15.51 13.96 3.52
C LYS A 21 -16.58 15.03 3.71
N GLU A 22 -16.51 15.87 4.74
CA GLU A 22 -17.66 16.70 5.14
C GLU A 22 -17.69 18.09 4.50
N GLU A 23 -16.54 18.70 4.17
CA GLU A 23 -16.46 20.13 3.82
C GLU A 23 -17.14 20.49 2.49
N ILE A 24 -16.87 19.75 1.41
CA ILE A 24 -17.54 19.99 0.11
C ILE A 24 -19.04 19.65 0.18
N ILE A 25 -19.44 18.65 0.97
CA ILE A 25 -20.86 18.29 1.13
C ILE A 25 -21.60 19.36 1.95
N GLY A 26 -20.96 19.92 2.99
CA GLY A 26 -21.52 20.97 3.85
C GLY A 26 -21.76 22.32 3.16
N THR A 27 -21.16 22.54 1.97
CA THR A 27 -21.41 23.74 1.15
C THR A 27 -22.55 23.60 0.13
N GLN A 28 -23.21 22.43 0.05
CA GLN A 28 -24.35 22.24 -0.83
C GLN A 28 -25.65 22.79 -0.21
N ASN A 29 -26.36 23.62 -0.95
CA ASN A 29 -27.66 24.14 -0.55
C ASN A 29 -28.77 23.07 -0.57
N ASN A 30 -29.86 23.34 0.16
CA ASN A 30 -31.05 22.49 0.19
C ASN A 30 -31.70 22.27 -1.20
N ASP A 31 -31.51 23.20 -2.14
CA ASP A 31 -31.98 23.09 -3.53
C ASP A 31 -31.04 22.27 -4.43
N GLY A 32 -29.88 21.84 -3.93
CA GLY A 32 -28.85 21.10 -4.66
C GLY A 32 -27.74 21.96 -5.28
N SER A 33 -27.86 23.29 -5.24
CA SER A 33 -26.88 24.22 -5.81
C SER A 33 -25.65 24.46 -4.92
N PHE A 34 -24.63 25.10 -5.49
CA PHE A 34 -23.48 25.63 -4.75
C PHE A 34 -23.38 27.14 -4.98
N ASP A 35 -23.48 27.95 -3.92
CA ASP A 35 -23.37 29.42 -4.01
C ASP A 35 -21.92 29.89 -4.15
N ILE A 36 -20.99 29.17 -3.52
CA ILE A 36 -19.54 29.41 -3.57
C ILE A 36 -18.81 28.14 -4.02
N LEU A 37 -17.60 28.31 -4.55
CA LEU A 37 -16.64 27.22 -4.60
C LEU A 37 -16.08 27.02 -3.18
N SER A 38 -15.81 25.78 -2.77
CA SER A 38 -15.09 25.56 -1.51
C SER A 38 -13.65 26.03 -1.62
N ASP A 39 -13.08 26.45 -0.50
CA ASP A 39 -11.70 26.96 -0.42
C ASP A 39 -10.69 25.94 -1.00
N GLN A 40 -10.95 24.64 -0.80
CA GLN A 40 -10.22 23.53 -1.43
C GLN A 40 -10.19 23.61 -2.98
N ILE A 41 -11.32 23.88 -3.63
CA ILE A 41 -11.39 23.95 -5.11
C ILE A 41 -10.65 25.18 -5.63
N THR A 42 -10.72 26.30 -4.91
CA THR A 42 -9.98 27.52 -5.28
C THR A 42 -8.48 27.39 -5.06
N ASP A 43 -8.05 26.74 -3.98
CA ASP A 43 -6.63 26.56 -3.67
C ASP A 43 -5.96 25.52 -4.58
N GLU A 44 -6.52 24.32 -4.74
CA GLU A 44 -5.92 23.26 -5.57
C GLU A 44 -5.78 23.67 -7.05
N LEU A 45 -6.76 24.42 -7.57
CA LEU A 45 -6.74 24.90 -8.96
C LEU A 45 -6.04 26.26 -9.13
N ALA A 46 -5.62 26.92 -8.03
CA ALA A 46 -5.11 28.29 -8.00
C ALA A 46 -6.05 29.32 -8.68
N ILE A 47 -7.32 29.31 -8.28
CA ILE A 47 -8.41 30.07 -8.89
C ILE A 47 -8.93 31.14 -7.94
N VAL A 48 -8.64 32.40 -8.27
CA VAL A 48 -9.03 33.58 -7.48
C VAL A 48 -10.53 33.90 -7.56
N ALA A 49 -11.23 33.40 -8.59
CA ALA A 49 -12.66 33.65 -8.82
C ALA A 49 -13.26 32.69 -9.87
N THR A 50 -14.56 32.43 -9.77
CA THR A 50 -15.38 31.67 -10.74
C THR A 50 -15.19 32.12 -12.20
N GLU A 51 -15.04 33.43 -12.41
CA GLU A 51 -14.83 34.05 -13.72
C GLU A 51 -13.59 33.52 -14.45
N ASN A 52 -12.58 33.04 -13.72
CA ASN A 52 -11.37 32.46 -14.31
C ASN A 52 -11.63 31.11 -15.00
N ILE A 53 -12.72 30.39 -14.72
CA ILE A 53 -13.10 29.17 -15.47
C ILE A 53 -14.11 29.52 -16.56
N SER A 54 -15.16 30.30 -16.26
CA SER A 54 -16.21 30.60 -17.24
C SER A 54 -15.67 31.33 -18.46
N SER A 55 -14.70 32.24 -18.29
CA SER A 55 -13.97 32.90 -19.39
C SER A 55 -13.14 31.96 -20.29
N SER A 56 -12.74 30.80 -19.77
CA SER A 56 -11.97 29.77 -20.50
C SER A 56 -12.86 28.81 -21.30
N ILE A 57 -14.20 28.95 -21.22
CA ILE A 57 -15.16 28.03 -21.86
C ILE A 57 -15.73 28.68 -23.13
N HIS A 58 -15.15 28.30 -24.28
CA HIS A 58 -15.56 28.80 -25.59
C HIS A 58 -16.74 28.02 -26.19
N ILE A 59 -17.93 28.21 -25.62
CA ILE A 59 -19.19 27.72 -26.21
C ILE A 59 -19.99 28.91 -26.73
N SER A 60 -20.29 28.91 -28.03
CA SER A 60 -21.02 29.99 -28.71
C SER A 60 -22.54 29.86 -28.49
N ASN A 61 -23.01 30.09 -27.26
CA ASN A 61 -24.43 30.14 -26.94
C ASN A 61 -24.81 31.43 -26.19
N GLU A 62 -25.68 32.24 -26.79
CA GLU A 62 -26.19 33.50 -26.24
C GLU A 62 -26.78 33.37 -24.82
N ARG A 63 -27.35 32.21 -24.47
CA ARG A 63 -27.96 31.96 -23.15
C ARG A 63 -26.92 31.98 -22.02
N MET A 64 -25.69 31.58 -22.29
CA MET A 64 -24.61 31.54 -21.28
C MET A 64 -24.22 32.93 -20.77
N LYS A 65 -24.46 33.99 -21.56
CA LYS A 65 -24.25 35.40 -21.14
C LYS A 65 -25.18 35.81 -19.99
N LYS A 66 -26.22 35.03 -19.68
CA LYS A 66 -27.19 35.26 -18.60
C LYS A 66 -26.93 34.37 -17.37
N PHE A 67 -25.90 33.52 -17.38
CA PHE A 67 -25.63 32.61 -16.27
C PHE A 67 -24.94 33.37 -15.13
N ASN A 68 -25.51 33.28 -13.93
CA ASN A 68 -24.95 33.87 -12.72
C ASN A 68 -23.85 32.99 -12.10
N THR A 69 -23.15 33.53 -11.11
CA THR A 69 -22.04 32.87 -10.40
C THR A 69 -22.47 31.53 -9.76
N LYS A 70 -23.70 31.43 -9.25
CA LYS A 70 -24.27 30.21 -8.63
C LYS A 70 -24.41 29.05 -9.64
N ILE A 71 -24.85 29.33 -10.87
CA ILE A 71 -24.89 28.35 -11.97
C ILE A 71 -23.47 27.87 -12.31
N TRP A 72 -22.53 28.81 -12.45
CA TRP A 72 -21.14 28.47 -12.76
C TRP A 72 -20.44 27.69 -11.64
N ASN A 73 -20.60 28.07 -10.38
CA ASN A 73 -20.07 27.36 -9.23
C ASN A 73 -20.60 25.92 -9.18
N THR A 74 -21.91 25.75 -9.39
CA THR A 74 -22.53 24.42 -9.46
C THR A 74 -21.93 23.55 -10.60
N PHE A 75 -21.73 24.10 -11.80
CA PHE A 75 -21.05 23.38 -12.90
C PHE A 75 -19.58 23.02 -12.58
N ILE A 76 -18.84 23.95 -11.96
CA ILE A 76 -17.42 23.78 -11.64
C ILE A 76 -17.25 22.72 -10.55
N THR A 77 -18.02 22.81 -9.46
CA THR A 77 -18.01 21.81 -8.37
C THR A 77 -18.38 20.42 -8.90
N ILE A 78 -19.39 20.28 -9.76
CA ILE A 78 -19.70 19.00 -10.40
C ILE A 78 -18.53 18.49 -11.25
N ALA A 79 -17.94 19.33 -12.11
CA ALA A 79 -16.83 18.94 -12.96
C ALA A 79 -15.56 18.57 -12.15
N TYR A 80 -15.32 19.26 -11.03
CA TYR A 80 -14.29 18.94 -10.05
C TYR A 80 -14.53 17.58 -9.39
N CYS A 81 -15.74 17.34 -8.86
CA CYS A 81 -16.11 16.06 -8.27
C CYS A 81 -15.94 14.89 -9.26
N ILE A 82 -16.33 15.08 -10.53
CA ILE A 82 -16.22 14.06 -11.58
C ILE A 82 -14.77 13.75 -11.96
N ASN A 83 -13.88 14.74 -11.98
CA ASN A 83 -12.51 14.58 -12.47
C ASN A 83 -11.47 14.37 -11.36
N VAL A 84 -11.50 15.21 -10.33
CA VAL A 84 -10.55 15.23 -9.21
C VAL A 84 -11.00 14.23 -8.14
N LEU A 85 -12.24 14.37 -7.64
CA LEU A 85 -12.81 13.46 -6.62
C LEU A 85 -13.39 12.16 -7.20
N ARG A 86 -12.98 11.78 -8.42
CA ARG A 86 -13.51 10.64 -9.19
C ARG A 86 -13.53 9.32 -8.43
N LYS A 87 -12.63 9.17 -7.45
CA LYS A 87 -12.43 7.99 -6.61
C LYS A 87 -13.45 7.87 -5.47
N HIS A 88 -14.08 8.96 -5.05
CA HIS A 88 -15.11 8.99 -4.01
C HIS A 88 -16.54 8.97 -4.56
N LYS A 89 -16.73 8.47 -5.80
CA LYS A 89 -17.98 8.60 -6.57
C LYS A 89 -19.23 8.21 -5.77
N SER A 90 -19.20 7.12 -5.01
CA SER A 90 -20.32 6.65 -4.18
C SER A 90 -20.84 7.72 -3.20
N ASN A 91 -19.96 8.58 -2.71
CA ASN A 91 -20.23 9.47 -1.58
C ASN A 91 -20.74 10.85 -2.01
N TRP A 92 -20.51 11.24 -3.27
CA TRP A 92 -21.03 12.48 -3.86
C TRP A 92 -22.08 12.25 -4.95
N THR A 93 -22.41 11.00 -5.32
CA THR A 93 -23.40 10.71 -6.39
C THR A 93 -24.74 11.39 -6.08
N THR A 94 -25.29 11.23 -4.88
CA THR A 94 -26.58 11.85 -4.49
C THR A 94 -26.57 13.38 -4.55
N GLN A 95 -25.47 14.01 -4.11
CA GLN A 95 -25.27 15.46 -4.12
C GLN A 95 -25.13 15.98 -5.56
N ASN A 96 -24.37 15.28 -6.39
CA ASN A 96 -24.22 15.58 -7.81
C ASN A 96 -25.54 15.37 -8.59
N ASP A 97 -26.33 14.36 -8.25
CA ASP A 97 -27.64 14.12 -8.88
C ASP A 97 -28.63 15.24 -8.51
N LYS A 98 -28.63 15.72 -7.24
CA LYS A 98 -29.36 16.94 -6.84
C LYS A 98 -28.87 18.18 -7.60
N ALA A 99 -27.56 18.38 -7.70
CA ALA A 99 -26.97 19.52 -8.39
C ALA A 99 -27.26 19.51 -9.90
N ARG A 100 -27.27 18.33 -10.52
CA ARG A 100 -27.71 18.13 -11.92
C ARG A 100 -29.20 18.40 -12.09
N ALA A 101 -30.05 17.90 -11.21
CA ALA A 101 -31.48 18.19 -11.25
C ALA A 101 -31.77 19.69 -11.11
N TRP A 102 -31.03 20.39 -10.24
CA TRP A 102 -31.10 21.84 -10.11
C TRP A 102 -30.67 22.57 -11.38
N LEU A 103 -29.49 22.23 -11.95
CA LEU A 103 -29.02 22.81 -13.21
C LEU A 103 -30.02 22.60 -14.36
N HIS A 104 -30.64 21.41 -14.42
CA HIS A 104 -31.65 21.10 -15.43
C HIS A 104 -32.89 22.00 -15.31
N ILE A 105 -33.32 22.31 -14.09
CA ILE A 105 -34.41 23.27 -13.82
C ILE A 105 -34.01 24.70 -14.23
N GLN A 106 -32.74 25.10 -14.04
CA GLN A 106 -32.27 26.44 -14.40
C GLN A 106 -32.06 26.65 -15.91
N ILE A 107 -31.78 25.58 -16.67
CA ILE A 107 -31.29 25.69 -18.06
C ILE A 107 -32.29 25.11 -19.07
N GLY A 108 -32.93 23.98 -18.74
CA GLY A 108 -33.95 23.34 -19.58
C GLY A 108 -33.44 22.88 -20.95
N ASP A 109 -32.14 22.61 -21.08
CA ASP A 109 -31.47 22.25 -22.34
C ASP A 109 -30.34 21.27 -22.04
N GLU A 110 -30.72 19.98 -21.98
CA GLU A 110 -29.82 18.88 -21.62
C GLU A 110 -28.57 18.81 -22.52
N LYS A 111 -28.68 19.24 -23.79
CA LYS A 111 -27.54 19.29 -24.70
C LYS A 111 -26.55 20.37 -24.28
N LEU A 112 -27.04 21.58 -24.03
CA LEU A 112 -26.23 22.71 -23.55
C LEU A 112 -25.60 22.41 -22.17
N GLU A 113 -26.35 21.80 -21.26
CA GLU A 113 -25.86 21.39 -19.94
C GLU A 113 -24.66 20.42 -20.04
N ASN A 114 -24.76 19.41 -20.90
CA ASN A 114 -23.68 18.45 -21.10
C ASN A 114 -22.47 19.07 -21.82
N ASP A 115 -22.68 19.93 -22.83
CA ASP A 115 -21.60 20.63 -23.54
C ASP A 115 -20.80 21.57 -22.62
N ILE A 116 -21.50 22.31 -21.74
CA ILE A 116 -20.88 23.17 -20.72
C ILE A 116 -20.12 22.33 -19.71
N LEU A 117 -20.75 21.28 -19.17
CA LEU A 117 -20.12 20.44 -18.15
C LEU A 117 -18.87 19.71 -18.67
N GLU A 118 -18.89 19.23 -19.91
CA GLU A 118 -17.72 18.60 -20.55
C GLU A 118 -16.59 19.62 -20.83
N SER A 119 -16.94 20.88 -21.04
CA SER A 119 -15.96 21.97 -21.19
C SER A 119 -15.35 22.38 -19.84
N CYS A 120 -16.17 22.52 -18.78
CA CYS A 120 -15.68 22.69 -17.40
C CYS A 120 -14.68 21.58 -17.01
N LYS A 121 -15.01 20.31 -17.33
CA LYS A 121 -14.12 19.17 -17.07
C LYS A 121 -12.75 19.34 -17.73
N LYS A 122 -12.70 19.74 -19.01
CA LYS A 122 -11.45 19.94 -19.74
C LYS A 122 -10.61 21.06 -19.13
N VAL A 123 -11.23 22.21 -18.84
CA VAL A 123 -10.55 23.37 -18.23
C VAL A 123 -10.00 23.04 -16.84
N ILE A 124 -10.74 22.30 -16.00
CA ILE A 124 -10.27 21.87 -14.68
C ILE A 124 -9.05 20.96 -14.78
N VAL A 125 -9.07 19.98 -15.69
CA VAL A 125 -7.90 19.10 -15.94
C VAL A 125 -6.71 19.91 -16.45
N GLU A 126 -6.92 20.85 -17.37
CA GLU A 126 -5.87 21.71 -17.90
C GLU A 126 -5.26 22.63 -16.82
N LYS A 127 -6.07 23.22 -15.93
CA LYS A 127 -5.57 24.07 -14.84
C LYS A 127 -4.82 23.30 -13.77
N ALA A 128 -5.37 22.17 -13.30
CA ALA A 128 -4.67 21.27 -12.38
C ALA A 128 -3.30 20.84 -12.96
N PHE A 129 -3.26 20.52 -14.26
CA PHE A 129 -2.03 20.16 -14.96
C PHE A 129 -1.05 21.33 -15.13
N ASN A 130 -1.55 22.55 -15.39
CA ASN A 130 -0.71 23.74 -15.56
C ASN A 130 -0.07 24.23 -14.25
N ASN A 131 -0.69 24.01 -13.09
CA ASN A 131 -0.05 24.24 -11.79
C ASN A 131 1.14 23.29 -11.60
N ILE A 132 0.96 21.98 -11.83
CA ILE A 132 2.03 20.97 -11.80
C ILE A 132 3.19 21.32 -12.75
N LYS A 133 2.88 21.98 -13.88
CA LYS A 133 3.86 22.40 -14.90
C LYS A 133 4.77 23.55 -14.49
N LYS A 134 4.34 24.44 -13.58
CA LYS A 134 5.12 25.65 -13.20
C LYS A 134 6.23 25.40 -12.18
N GLU A 135 6.19 24.31 -11.43
CA GLU A 135 6.98 24.17 -10.19
C GLU A 135 8.08 23.09 -10.21
N SER A 136 8.36 22.42 -11.32
CA SER A 136 9.34 21.32 -11.33
C SER A 136 10.35 21.29 -12.49
N SER A 137 11.59 20.90 -12.18
CA SER A 137 12.58 20.50 -13.19
C SER A 137 12.38 19.05 -13.69
N TRP A 138 11.23 18.44 -13.37
CA TRP A 138 10.83 17.10 -13.81
C TRP A 138 9.97 17.14 -15.08
N SER A 139 9.52 18.33 -15.47
CA SER A 139 8.67 18.60 -16.63
C SER A 139 9.16 17.96 -17.93
N SER A 140 10.44 18.07 -18.29
CA SER A 140 10.95 17.55 -19.57
C SER A 140 11.06 16.03 -19.67
N ALA A 141 11.08 15.32 -18.54
CA ALA A 141 10.97 13.86 -18.50
C ALA A 141 9.49 13.44 -18.54
N LEU A 142 8.64 14.10 -17.74
CA LEU A 142 7.20 13.84 -17.71
C LEU A 142 6.49 14.18 -19.02
N GLU A 143 6.86 15.25 -19.72
CA GLU A 143 6.31 15.60 -21.05
C GLU A 143 6.61 14.53 -22.10
N SER A 144 7.76 13.85 -22.02
CA SER A 144 8.08 12.70 -22.87
C SER A 144 7.38 11.42 -22.45
N ILE A 145 7.19 11.20 -21.15
CA ILE A 145 6.37 10.10 -20.63
C ILE A 145 4.89 10.28 -21.00
N LEU A 146 4.42 11.52 -21.15
CA LEU A 146 3.06 11.90 -21.58
C LEU A 146 2.88 12.00 -23.11
N LYS A 147 3.97 12.12 -23.89
CA LYS A 147 3.97 11.97 -25.35
C LYS A 147 3.56 10.56 -25.78
N TYR A 148 3.84 9.58 -24.92
CA TYR A 148 3.32 8.21 -24.99
C TYR A 148 2.25 8.03 -23.91
N LYS A 149 1.44 6.96 -23.95
CA LYS A 149 0.57 6.67 -22.80
C LYS A 149 1.36 5.95 -21.72
N ILE A 150 1.08 6.24 -20.46
CA ILE A 150 1.70 5.55 -19.29
C ILE A 150 1.56 4.02 -19.43
N GLU A 151 0.41 3.56 -19.93
CA GLU A 151 0.07 2.18 -20.26
C GLU A 151 1.08 1.53 -21.25
N ASP A 152 1.56 2.29 -22.25
CA ASP A 152 2.54 1.82 -23.23
C ASP A 152 3.93 1.69 -22.59
N VAL A 153 4.29 2.61 -21.67
CA VAL A 153 5.58 2.62 -20.96
C VAL A 153 5.67 1.45 -19.98
N SER A 154 4.60 1.18 -19.21
CA SER A 154 4.50 0.01 -18.31
C SER A 154 4.74 -1.29 -19.09
N SER A 155 3.97 -1.48 -20.17
CA SER A 155 4.04 -2.67 -21.03
C SER A 155 5.45 -2.90 -21.59
N VAL A 156 6.13 -1.83 -22.03
CA VAL A 156 7.48 -1.90 -22.59
C VAL A 156 8.53 -2.21 -21.52
N PHE A 157 8.40 -1.70 -20.29
CA PHE A 157 9.28 -2.09 -19.19
C PHE A 157 9.15 -3.57 -18.82
N ILE A 158 7.93 -4.12 -18.85
CA ILE A 158 7.70 -5.56 -18.65
C ILE A 158 8.43 -6.37 -19.73
N ILE A 159 8.30 -5.97 -21.00
CA ILE A 159 8.95 -6.63 -22.16
C ILE A 159 10.50 -6.50 -22.12
N LEU A 160 11.05 -5.42 -21.56
CA LEU A 160 12.50 -5.30 -21.35
C LEU A 160 13.02 -6.20 -20.23
N ARG A 161 12.23 -6.38 -19.16
CA ARG A 161 12.56 -7.22 -18.01
C ARG A 161 12.52 -8.72 -18.30
N SER A 162 11.63 -9.18 -19.18
CA SER A 162 11.64 -10.60 -19.62
C SER A 162 12.87 -10.91 -20.47
N LYS A 163 13.27 -10.00 -21.36
CA LYS A 163 14.46 -10.18 -22.22
C LYS A 163 15.80 -10.03 -21.51
N THR A 164 15.83 -9.60 -20.25
CA THR A 164 17.07 -9.30 -19.51
C THR A 164 17.27 -10.32 -18.40
N THR A 165 17.74 -11.50 -18.78
CA THR A 165 18.04 -12.60 -17.85
C THR A 165 19.21 -12.24 -16.92
N PRO A 166 19.40 -12.93 -15.78
CA PRO A 166 20.55 -12.71 -14.89
C PRO A 166 21.91 -12.89 -15.57
N GLU A 167 22.02 -13.79 -16.56
CA GLU A 167 23.23 -14.03 -17.36
C GLU A 167 23.48 -12.88 -18.32
N THR A 168 22.41 -12.27 -18.84
CA THR A 168 22.48 -11.07 -19.69
C THR A 168 22.94 -9.87 -18.88
N ALA A 169 22.35 -9.66 -17.70
CA ALA A 169 22.80 -8.63 -16.76
C ALA A 169 24.26 -8.84 -16.34
N LYS A 170 24.67 -10.09 -16.06
CA LYS A 170 26.05 -10.43 -15.77
C LYS A 170 26.99 -10.08 -16.92
N LYS A 171 26.68 -10.45 -18.18
CA LYS A 171 27.52 -10.10 -19.35
C LYS A 171 27.74 -8.59 -19.51
N ILE A 172 26.70 -7.77 -19.29
CA ILE A 172 26.81 -6.30 -19.36
C ILE A 172 27.72 -5.76 -18.25
N VAL A 173 27.77 -6.43 -17.10
CA VAL A 173 28.56 -6.04 -15.93
C VAL A 173 29.99 -6.57 -16.00
N ASP A 174 30.21 -7.75 -16.59
CA ASP A 174 31.54 -8.31 -16.89
C ASP A 174 32.29 -7.45 -17.94
N ASP A 175 31.57 -6.67 -18.76
CA ASP A 175 32.14 -5.64 -19.67
C ASP A 175 32.61 -4.35 -18.94
N GLN A 176 32.52 -4.27 -17.60
CA GLN A 176 32.99 -3.12 -16.83
C GLN A 176 34.53 -3.08 -16.76
N LYS A 177 35.12 -1.95 -17.19
CA LYS A 177 36.56 -1.70 -17.08
C LYS A 177 36.97 -1.43 -15.62
N SER A 178 38.25 -1.57 -15.31
CA SER A 178 38.82 -1.34 -13.96
C SER A 178 38.57 0.07 -13.40
N ASN A 179 38.40 1.08 -14.26
CA ASN A 179 38.05 2.46 -13.87
C ASN A 179 36.55 2.65 -13.56
N GLY A 180 35.73 1.60 -13.68
CA GLY A 180 34.27 1.64 -13.45
C GLY A 180 33.43 1.95 -14.69
N SER A 181 34.03 2.32 -15.84
CA SER A 181 33.27 2.58 -17.07
C SER A 181 32.71 1.29 -17.67
N ILE A 182 31.52 1.38 -18.28
CA ILE A 182 30.81 0.23 -18.86
C ILE A 182 30.58 0.53 -20.35
N LYS A 183 31.08 -0.33 -21.23
CA LYS A 183 30.83 -0.22 -22.67
C LYS A 183 29.35 -0.48 -22.98
N LEU A 184 28.81 0.11 -24.04
CA LEU A 184 27.46 -0.25 -24.48
C LEU A 184 27.48 -1.65 -25.13
N ASN A 185 27.06 -2.66 -24.37
CA ASN A 185 26.99 -4.04 -24.83
C ASN A 185 26.01 -4.17 -26.02
N LYS A 186 26.34 -5.06 -26.98
CA LYS A 186 25.52 -5.28 -28.18
C LYS A 186 24.06 -5.62 -27.85
N ILE A 187 23.82 -6.42 -26.82
CA ILE A 187 22.46 -6.79 -26.39
C ILE A 187 21.67 -5.55 -25.96
N VAL A 188 22.31 -4.63 -25.23
CA VAL A 188 21.68 -3.37 -24.81
C VAL A 188 21.39 -2.49 -26.02
N SER A 189 22.40 -2.26 -26.88
CA SER A 189 22.30 -1.53 -28.15
C SER A 189 21.14 -2.04 -29.01
N ASP A 190 21.06 -3.36 -29.21
CA ASP A 190 20.02 -4.02 -29.99
C ASP A 190 18.65 -3.84 -29.31
N GLN A 191 18.53 -3.99 -27.99
CA GLN A 191 17.25 -3.85 -27.29
C GLN A 191 16.71 -2.41 -27.29
N ILE A 192 17.54 -1.40 -27.05
CA ILE A 192 17.13 0.02 -27.03
C ILE A 192 17.22 0.71 -28.40
N ASN A 193 17.62 0.00 -29.46
CA ASN A 193 17.77 0.50 -30.83
C ASN A 193 18.76 1.69 -30.98
N ILE A 194 19.84 1.70 -30.18
CA ILE A 194 20.89 2.74 -30.22
C ILE A 194 22.24 2.08 -30.46
N SER A 195 22.78 2.27 -31.66
CA SER A 195 24.16 1.89 -31.96
C SER A 195 25.15 2.81 -31.28
N SER A 196 26.15 2.20 -30.63
CA SER A 196 27.34 2.83 -30.03
C SER A 196 27.94 3.95 -30.89
N ASP A 197 28.02 3.77 -32.21
CA ASP A 197 28.66 4.74 -33.12
C ASP A 197 27.79 5.94 -33.48
N LYS A 198 26.49 5.90 -33.18
CA LYS A 198 25.54 7.00 -33.45
C LYS A 198 25.12 7.77 -32.21
N ILE A 199 25.55 7.35 -31.02
CA ILE A 199 25.24 7.97 -29.72
C ILE A 199 25.33 9.51 -29.77
N GLN A 200 26.48 10.07 -30.18
CA GLN A 200 26.71 11.53 -30.20
C GLN A 200 25.68 12.28 -31.06
N SER A 201 25.43 11.80 -32.28
CA SER A 201 24.44 12.39 -33.21
C SER A 201 23.01 12.25 -32.71
N PHE A 202 22.72 11.18 -31.97
CA PHE A 202 21.41 10.88 -31.43
C PHE A 202 21.08 11.79 -30.23
N ILE A 203 22.03 11.96 -29.31
CA ILE A 203 21.91 12.85 -28.13
C ILE A 203 21.57 14.29 -28.51
N GLN A 204 22.13 14.79 -29.62
CA GLN A 204 21.86 16.16 -30.10
C GLN A 204 20.37 16.42 -30.37
N THR A 205 19.56 15.37 -30.62
CA THR A 205 18.10 15.50 -30.81
C THR A 205 17.31 15.68 -29.51
N TYR A 206 17.92 15.46 -28.34
CA TYR A 206 17.26 15.46 -27.02
C TYR A 206 17.30 16.82 -26.28
N GLY A 207 17.83 17.88 -26.89
CA GLY A 207 17.87 19.21 -26.28
C GLY A 207 18.78 19.29 -25.05
N VAL A 208 19.84 18.49 -25.00
CA VAL A 208 20.75 18.41 -23.85
C VAL A 208 21.54 19.71 -23.67
N SER A 209 21.95 19.99 -22.42
CA SER A 209 22.75 21.17 -22.10
C SER A 209 24.09 21.18 -22.86
N GLU A 210 24.63 22.37 -23.16
CA GLU A 210 25.91 22.52 -23.89
C GLU A 210 27.05 21.72 -23.25
N LYS A 211 27.06 21.64 -21.91
CA LYS A 211 28.01 20.82 -21.15
C LYS A 211 27.91 19.32 -21.45
N LEU A 212 26.70 18.81 -21.72
CA LEU A 212 26.48 17.40 -22.05
C LEU A 212 26.73 17.07 -23.54
N LYS A 213 26.71 18.05 -24.44
CA LYS A 213 27.04 17.86 -25.87
C LYS A 213 28.51 17.51 -26.09
N THR A 214 29.40 18.01 -25.24
CA THR A 214 30.86 17.81 -25.29
C THR A 214 31.35 16.60 -24.49
N VAL A 215 30.46 15.89 -23.80
CA VAL A 215 30.78 14.67 -23.05
C VAL A 215 31.21 13.53 -23.99
N SER A 216 32.17 12.72 -23.52
CA SER A 216 32.76 11.63 -24.28
C SER A 216 31.79 10.45 -24.47
N LYS A 217 32.04 9.68 -25.53
CA LYS A 217 31.28 8.46 -25.87
C LYS A 217 31.24 7.47 -24.71
N ASP A 218 32.38 7.15 -24.09
CA ASP A 218 32.48 6.20 -22.96
C ASP A 218 31.63 6.60 -21.73
N VAL A 219 31.49 7.91 -21.47
CA VAL A 219 30.64 8.43 -20.37
C VAL A 219 29.16 8.25 -20.70
N TRP A 220 28.74 8.51 -21.94
CA TRP A 220 27.38 8.23 -22.40
C TRP A 220 27.04 6.74 -22.47
N GLU A 221 27.97 5.90 -22.95
CA GLU A 221 27.81 4.44 -22.92
C GLU A 221 27.64 3.92 -21.49
N THR A 222 28.44 4.41 -20.54
CA THR A 222 28.35 4.01 -19.13
C THR A 222 27.01 4.42 -18.53
N ALA A 223 26.53 5.64 -18.80
CA ALA A 223 25.24 6.12 -18.30
C ALA A 223 24.05 5.34 -18.88
N LEU A 224 24.08 5.03 -20.18
CA LEU A 224 23.05 4.21 -20.86
C LEU A 224 23.05 2.77 -20.33
N SER A 225 24.21 2.10 -20.26
CA SER A 225 24.31 0.73 -19.72
C SER A 225 23.85 0.65 -18.26
N LEU A 226 24.24 1.61 -17.42
CA LEU A 226 23.83 1.66 -16.01
C LEU A 226 22.31 1.88 -15.84
N ARG A 227 21.71 2.79 -16.63
CA ARG A 227 20.26 3.02 -16.57
C ARG A 227 19.47 1.86 -17.16
N TYR A 228 19.95 1.24 -18.24
CA TYR A 228 19.34 0.03 -18.79
C TYR A 228 19.31 -1.09 -17.73
N LEU A 229 20.43 -1.37 -17.06
CA LEU A 229 20.49 -2.35 -15.97
C LEU A 229 19.53 -2.00 -14.82
N THR A 230 19.38 -0.71 -14.49
CA THR A 230 18.46 -0.22 -13.45
C THR A 230 16.98 -0.45 -13.79
N ILE A 231 16.63 -0.35 -15.08
CA ILE A 231 15.26 -0.51 -15.59
C ILE A 231 14.92 -1.99 -15.80
N ALA A 232 15.81 -2.73 -16.47
CA ALA A 232 15.55 -4.05 -17.04
C ALA A 232 16.04 -5.22 -16.18
N SER A 233 16.99 -5.04 -15.25
CA SER A 233 17.42 -6.13 -14.37
C SER A 233 16.39 -6.42 -13.28
N GLN A 234 16.07 -7.70 -13.11
CA GLN A 234 15.13 -8.17 -12.09
C GLN A 234 15.74 -8.20 -10.67
N SER A 235 17.08 -8.12 -10.53
CA SER A 235 17.74 -8.11 -9.20
C SER A 235 18.92 -7.13 -9.13
N GLN A 236 18.69 -5.95 -8.55
CA GLN A 236 19.77 -4.97 -8.29
C GLN A 236 20.82 -5.48 -7.28
N VAL A 237 20.48 -6.49 -6.46
CA VAL A 237 21.39 -7.06 -5.45
C VAL A 237 22.65 -7.67 -6.09
N ARG A 238 22.55 -8.30 -7.27
CA ARG A 238 23.68 -9.01 -7.90
C ARG A 238 24.76 -8.08 -8.51
N HIS A 239 24.46 -6.80 -8.72
CA HIS A 239 25.34 -5.86 -9.44
C HIS A 239 25.49 -4.50 -8.74
N LYS A 240 25.22 -4.44 -7.43
CA LYS A 240 25.23 -3.21 -6.64
C LYS A 240 26.62 -2.55 -6.63
N GLU A 241 27.67 -3.34 -6.44
CA GLU A 241 29.05 -2.85 -6.40
C GLU A 241 29.49 -2.20 -7.72
N GLN A 242 29.19 -2.86 -8.85
CA GLN A 242 29.53 -2.40 -10.19
C GLN A 242 28.69 -1.17 -10.58
N SER A 243 27.44 -1.10 -10.11
CA SER A 243 26.59 0.09 -10.24
C SER A 243 27.18 1.31 -9.53
N GLU A 244 27.71 1.14 -8.31
CA GLU A 244 28.37 2.24 -7.58
C GLU A 244 29.72 2.62 -8.21
N LYS A 245 30.51 1.65 -8.71
CA LYS A 245 31.72 1.92 -9.50
C LYS A 245 31.42 2.76 -10.75
N ALA A 246 30.36 2.43 -11.48
CA ALA A 246 29.92 3.19 -12.66
C ALA A 246 29.45 4.61 -12.30
N LYS A 247 28.67 4.80 -11.22
CA LYS A 247 28.31 6.14 -10.73
C LYS A 247 29.53 6.96 -10.34
N LYS A 248 30.50 6.35 -9.65
CA LYS A 248 31.75 7.00 -9.22
C LYS A 248 32.55 7.49 -10.42
N TYR A 249 32.74 6.63 -11.43
CA TYR A 249 33.33 6.98 -12.73
C TYR A 249 32.64 8.20 -13.38
N LEU A 250 31.30 8.18 -13.50
CA LEU A 250 30.56 9.29 -14.10
C LEU A 250 30.75 10.63 -13.35
N ILE A 251 30.84 10.59 -12.02
CA ILE A 251 31.08 11.79 -11.19
C ILE A 251 32.53 12.27 -11.30
N GLU A 252 33.50 11.36 -11.38
CA GLU A 252 34.93 11.66 -11.49
C GLU A 252 35.30 12.26 -12.86
N GLU A 253 34.74 11.72 -13.96
CA GLU A 253 34.95 12.25 -15.32
C GLU A 253 34.29 13.61 -15.52
N LEU A 254 33.03 13.78 -15.09
CA LEU A 254 32.29 15.03 -15.29
C LEU A 254 32.71 16.13 -14.31
N LYS A 255 33.32 15.77 -13.17
CA LYS A 255 33.70 16.65 -12.04
C LYS A 255 32.54 17.49 -11.48
N ASP A 256 31.31 17.15 -11.84
CA ASP A 256 30.07 17.81 -11.45
C ASP A 256 29.01 16.73 -11.19
N LYS A 257 28.68 16.53 -9.92
CA LYS A 257 27.68 15.54 -9.49
C LYS A 257 26.28 15.87 -10.04
N LYS A 258 25.93 17.14 -10.17
CA LYS A 258 24.62 17.57 -10.69
C LYS A 258 24.52 17.27 -12.19
N LEU A 259 25.62 17.48 -12.93
CA LEU A 259 25.73 17.11 -14.34
C LEU A 259 25.67 15.57 -14.54
N ALA A 260 26.26 14.79 -13.64
CA ALA A 260 26.13 13.33 -13.64
C ALA A 260 24.69 12.86 -13.38
N GLU A 261 23.97 13.51 -12.46
CA GLU A 261 22.54 13.27 -12.22
C GLU A 261 21.67 13.65 -13.45
N GLU A 262 21.98 14.76 -14.12
CA GLU A 262 21.33 15.22 -15.37
C GLU A 262 21.56 14.22 -16.52
N LEU A 263 22.82 13.82 -16.76
CA LEU A 263 23.21 12.79 -17.74
C LEU A 263 22.44 11.49 -17.52
N LEU A 264 22.36 11.04 -16.27
CA LEU A 264 21.67 9.81 -15.90
C LEU A 264 20.15 9.90 -16.09
N SER A 265 19.54 11.07 -15.87
CA SER A 265 18.11 11.31 -16.14
C SER A 265 17.80 11.32 -17.64
N ILE A 266 18.64 11.98 -18.44
CA ILE A 266 18.50 12.01 -19.91
C ILE A 266 18.75 10.62 -20.52
N SER A 267 19.71 9.87 -20.00
CA SER A 267 19.95 8.48 -20.41
C SER A 267 18.74 7.58 -20.16
N GLU A 268 18.06 7.76 -19.03
CA GLU A 268 16.81 7.06 -18.70
C GLU A 268 15.67 7.44 -19.65
N LYS A 269 15.47 8.74 -19.92
CA LYS A 269 14.52 9.24 -20.93
C LYS A 269 14.76 8.64 -22.32
N ILE A 270 16.02 8.59 -22.75
CA ILE A 270 16.43 8.02 -24.05
C ILE A 270 16.05 6.53 -24.15
N ILE A 271 16.35 5.74 -23.10
CA ILE A 271 16.03 4.30 -23.07
C ILE A 271 14.51 4.07 -23.16
N VAL A 272 13.71 4.85 -22.42
CA VAL A 272 12.24 4.75 -22.46
C VAL A 272 11.72 5.04 -23.87
N GLU A 273 12.05 6.21 -24.43
CA GLU A 273 11.50 6.62 -25.72
C GLU A 273 11.87 5.66 -26.86
N GLN A 274 13.12 5.21 -26.94
CA GLN A 274 13.54 4.32 -28.03
C GLN A 274 13.03 2.89 -27.87
N SER A 275 12.90 2.38 -26.64
CA SER A 275 12.28 1.08 -26.40
C SER A 275 10.80 1.09 -26.77
N VAL A 276 10.07 2.16 -26.42
CA VAL A 276 8.65 2.33 -26.81
C VAL A 276 8.51 2.47 -28.32
N LYS A 277 9.37 3.27 -28.96
CA LYS A 277 9.39 3.41 -30.42
C LYS A 277 9.62 2.07 -31.11
N LYS A 278 10.65 1.32 -30.70
CA LYS A 278 10.99 0.01 -31.28
C LYS A 278 9.85 -1.00 -31.13
N GLU A 279 9.26 -1.12 -29.94
CA GLU A 279 8.16 -2.07 -29.73
C GLU A 279 6.89 -1.66 -30.48
N ARG A 280 6.63 -0.36 -30.67
CA ARG A 280 5.57 0.13 -31.58
C ARG A 280 5.84 -0.24 -33.04
N GLU A 281 7.08 -0.11 -33.53
CA GLU A 281 7.44 -0.51 -34.91
C GLU A 281 7.26 -2.02 -35.13
N VAL A 282 7.69 -2.85 -34.18
CA VAL A 282 7.51 -4.32 -34.21
C VAL A 282 6.03 -4.71 -34.11
N ALA A 283 5.28 -4.07 -33.23
CA ALA A 283 3.85 -4.32 -33.09
C ALA A 283 3.07 -3.91 -34.35
N ALA A 284 3.35 -2.73 -34.93
CA ALA A 284 2.70 -2.26 -36.16
C ALA A 284 2.95 -3.20 -37.36
N ALA A 285 4.14 -3.81 -37.47
CA ALA A 285 4.40 -4.85 -38.46
C ALA A 285 3.55 -6.12 -38.25
N THR A 286 3.22 -6.43 -36.98
CA THR A 286 2.41 -7.59 -36.58
C THR A 286 0.90 -7.34 -36.70
N VAL A 287 0.45 -6.08 -36.62
CA VAL A 287 -0.97 -5.70 -36.68
C VAL A 287 -1.66 -6.27 -37.93
N LYS A 288 -0.98 -6.32 -39.09
CA LYS A 288 -1.51 -6.81 -40.38
C LYS A 288 -2.01 -8.27 -40.36
N THR A 289 -1.60 -9.06 -39.37
CA THR A 289 -2.03 -10.46 -39.18
C THR A 289 -2.68 -10.70 -37.82
N SER A 290 -3.02 -9.64 -37.07
CA SER A 290 -3.61 -9.76 -35.73
C SER A 290 -5.05 -10.30 -35.74
N THR A 291 -5.78 -10.19 -36.86
CA THR A 291 -7.15 -10.69 -37.01
C THR A 291 -7.20 -11.91 -37.93
N THR A 292 -7.70 -13.03 -37.39
CA THR A 292 -7.87 -14.28 -38.15
C THR A 292 -8.93 -14.17 -39.24
N THR A 293 -8.73 -14.89 -40.36
CA THR A 293 -9.66 -14.91 -41.50
C THR A 293 -11.11 -15.24 -41.10
N GLU A 294 -11.32 -16.15 -40.14
CA GLU A 294 -12.66 -16.51 -39.67
C GLU A 294 -13.37 -15.35 -38.95
N LYS A 295 -12.66 -14.63 -38.06
CA LYS A 295 -13.19 -13.44 -37.39
C LYS A 295 -13.47 -12.32 -38.40
N ALA A 296 -12.59 -12.13 -39.38
CA ALA A 296 -12.78 -11.15 -40.45
C ALA A 296 -14.04 -11.47 -41.28
N LYS A 297 -14.25 -12.74 -41.67
CA LYS A 297 -15.48 -13.20 -42.34
C LYS A 297 -16.74 -12.94 -41.50
N LYS A 298 -16.69 -13.17 -40.18
CA LYS A 298 -17.80 -12.89 -39.25
C LYS A 298 -18.12 -11.39 -39.08
N ILE A 299 -17.16 -10.50 -39.31
CA ILE A 299 -17.40 -9.05 -39.31
C ILE A 299 -18.01 -8.62 -40.65
N VAL A 300 -17.52 -9.19 -41.76
CA VAL A 300 -17.97 -8.84 -43.12
C VAL A 300 -19.33 -9.46 -43.49
N SER A 301 -19.80 -10.48 -42.78
CA SER A 301 -21.17 -11.02 -42.96
C SER A 301 -22.28 -10.00 -42.64
N CYS A 302 -21.96 -8.88 -41.99
CA CYS A 302 -22.87 -7.76 -41.73
C CYS A 302 -22.86 -6.69 -42.84
N GLN A 303 -22.11 -6.87 -43.94
CA GLN A 303 -22.14 -5.95 -45.08
C GLN A 303 -23.44 -6.11 -45.89
N LYS A 304 -24.15 -5.00 -46.12
CA LYS A 304 -25.36 -4.94 -46.95
C LYS A 304 -25.02 -4.80 -48.43
N ASP A 305 -26.01 -5.03 -49.31
CA ASP A 305 -25.79 -5.03 -50.77
C ASP A 305 -25.33 -3.67 -51.33
N ASP A 306 -25.70 -2.57 -50.66
CA ASP A 306 -25.25 -1.21 -50.96
C ASP A 306 -23.77 -0.94 -50.58
N GLY A 307 -23.14 -1.87 -49.87
CA GLY A 307 -21.75 -1.80 -49.41
C GLY A 307 -21.57 -1.31 -47.96
N LEU A 308 -22.64 -0.85 -47.29
CA LEU A 308 -22.60 -0.41 -45.89
C LEU A 308 -22.16 -1.54 -44.96
N ILE A 309 -21.31 -1.23 -43.99
CA ILE A 309 -20.88 -2.16 -42.94
C ILE A 309 -21.15 -1.54 -41.56
N GLU A 310 -21.94 -2.21 -40.73
CA GLU A 310 -22.24 -1.76 -39.37
C GLU A 310 -21.08 -2.07 -38.41
N LEU A 311 -20.77 -1.13 -37.52
CA LEU A 311 -19.71 -1.28 -36.53
C LEU A 311 -20.17 -2.22 -35.40
N THR A 312 -19.69 -3.45 -35.44
CA THR A 312 -20.03 -4.47 -34.43
C THR A 312 -19.09 -4.40 -33.21
N ASP A 313 -19.59 -4.80 -32.05
CA ASP A 313 -18.79 -4.95 -30.82
C ASP A 313 -17.56 -5.85 -30.97
N ASN A 314 -17.54 -6.73 -31.98
CA ASN A 314 -16.37 -7.55 -32.29
C ASN A 314 -15.17 -6.67 -32.66
N VAL A 315 -15.37 -5.58 -33.39
CA VAL A 315 -14.30 -4.63 -33.77
C VAL A 315 -13.73 -3.93 -32.54
N SER A 316 -14.59 -3.40 -31.65
CA SER A 316 -14.11 -2.75 -30.41
C SER A 316 -13.42 -3.74 -29.47
N LYS A 317 -13.91 -4.98 -29.34
CA LYS A 317 -13.25 -6.03 -28.55
C LYS A 317 -11.89 -6.42 -29.14
N GLU A 318 -11.77 -6.53 -30.46
CA GLU A 318 -10.50 -6.83 -31.13
C GLU A 318 -9.51 -5.65 -31.13
N LEU A 319 -9.94 -4.45 -30.75
CA LEU A 319 -9.10 -3.26 -30.55
C LEU A 319 -8.86 -2.92 -29.06
N ASP A 320 -9.35 -3.74 -28.12
CA ASP A 320 -9.36 -3.50 -26.66
C ASP A 320 -9.96 -2.12 -26.27
N VAL A 321 -11.03 -1.72 -26.96
CA VAL A 321 -11.75 -0.45 -26.74
C VAL A 321 -13.04 -0.69 -25.96
N LYS A 322 -13.32 0.19 -24.99
CA LYS A 322 -14.46 0.08 -24.06
C LYS A 322 -15.83 0.00 -24.75
N SER A 323 -16.02 0.72 -25.87
CA SER A 323 -17.25 0.69 -26.67
C SER A 323 -17.03 1.27 -28.07
N ASN A 324 -17.94 0.96 -29.00
CA ASN A 324 -17.97 1.53 -30.34
C ASN A 324 -18.04 3.08 -30.30
N ASP A 325 -18.75 3.66 -29.34
CA ASP A 325 -18.85 5.12 -29.18
C ASP A 325 -17.55 5.77 -28.71
N SER A 326 -16.73 5.06 -27.92
CA SER A 326 -15.39 5.55 -27.58
C SER A 326 -14.52 5.65 -28.83
N LEU A 327 -14.58 4.65 -29.72
CA LEU A 327 -13.82 4.63 -30.98
C LEU A 327 -14.30 5.71 -31.95
N ARG A 328 -15.63 5.88 -32.10
CA ARG A 328 -16.25 6.98 -32.85
C ARG A 328 -15.82 8.35 -32.32
N SER A 329 -15.78 8.52 -31.00
CA SER A 329 -15.39 9.77 -30.34
C SER A 329 -13.93 10.13 -30.62
N SER A 330 -13.00 9.18 -30.46
CA SER A 330 -11.58 9.35 -30.79
C SER A 330 -11.38 9.84 -32.23
N ILE A 331 -12.11 9.29 -33.19
CA ILE A 331 -12.02 9.70 -34.59
C ILE A 331 -12.67 11.08 -34.82
N LYS A 332 -13.85 11.34 -34.24
CA LYS A 332 -14.51 12.66 -34.32
C LYS A 332 -13.59 13.79 -33.84
N THR A 333 -12.84 13.58 -32.75
CA THR A 333 -11.84 14.55 -32.26
C THR A 333 -10.79 14.90 -33.31
N CYS A 334 -10.39 13.95 -34.18
CA CYS A 334 -9.43 14.19 -35.25
C CYS A 334 -9.99 14.99 -36.45
N PHE A 335 -11.31 15.17 -36.56
CA PHE A 335 -11.97 15.93 -37.64
C PHE A 335 -12.63 17.24 -37.19
N GLY A 336 -12.95 17.38 -35.90
CA GLY A 336 -13.77 18.49 -35.41
C GLY A 336 -15.12 18.54 -36.15
N ASN A 337 -15.58 19.75 -36.48
CA ASN A 337 -16.90 19.97 -37.10
C ASN A 337 -16.97 19.65 -38.60
N ARG A 338 -15.94 19.02 -39.19
CA ARG A 338 -15.85 18.81 -40.66
C ARG A 338 -16.50 17.52 -41.17
N LEU A 339 -16.83 16.57 -40.28
CA LEU A 339 -17.51 15.34 -40.66
C LEU A 339 -19.04 15.53 -40.65
N PRO A 340 -19.80 14.98 -41.62
CA PRO A 340 -21.25 14.89 -41.48
C PRO A 340 -21.64 14.09 -40.24
N GLU A 341 -22.77 14.40 -39.59
CA GLU A 341 -23.29 13.66 -38.43
C GLU A 341 -23.78 12.22 -38.75
N ASN A 342 -23.47 11.70 -39.94
CA ASN A 342 -23.86 10.37 -40.38
C ASN A 342 -23.00 9.28 -39.69
N THR A 343 -23.55 8.69 -38.62
CA THR A 343 -22.92 7.59 -37.87
C THR A 343 -22.60 6.37 -38.73
N LYS A 344 -23.46 6.02 -39.71
CA LYS A 344 -23.28 4.85 -40.59
C LYS A 344 -22.06 4.98 -41.52
N LEU A 345 -21.76 6.20 -41.94
CA LEU A 345 -20.58 6.53 -42.75
C LEU A 345 -19.30 6.32 -41.93
N LEU A 346 -19.29 6.81 -40.68
CA LEU A 346 -18.17 6.62 -39.77
C LEU A 346 -17.98 5.14 -39.40
N ASP A 347 -19.06 4.40 -39.14
CA ASP A 347 -19.03 2.96 -38.83
C ASP A 347 -18.45 2.13 -39.99
N THR A 348 -18.86 2.43 -41.22
CA THR A 348 -18.34 1.75 -42.42
C THR A 348 -16.86 2.04 -42.60
N ALA A 349 -16.42 3.30 -42.42
CA ALA A 349 -15.01 3.69 -42.53
C ALA A 349 -14.13 3.06 -41.43
N ILE A 350 -14.61 3.00 -40.19
CA ILE A 350 -13.93 2.30 -39.08
C ILE A 350 -13.76 0.81 -39.41
N THR A 351 -14.86 0.15 -39.80
CA THR A 351 -14.86 -1.30 -39.99
C THR A 351 -14.03 -1.71 -41.21
N LEU A 352 -14.08 -0.92 -42.30
CA LEU A 352 -13.21 -1.08 -43.45
C LEU A 352 -11.72 -0.91 -43.09
N SER A 353 -11.39 0.14 -42.33
CA SER A 353 -10.01 0.40 -41.89
C SER A 353 -9.49 -0.69 -40.97
N PHE A 354 -10.31 -1.18 -40.03
CA PHE A 354 -10.00 -2.36 -39.21
C PHE A 354 -9.63 -3.55 -40.10
N LEU A 355 -10.53 -4.00 -40.97
CA LEU A 355 -10.29 -5.17 -41.80
C LEU A 355 -9.05 -5.00 -42.70
N ARG A 356 -8.90 -3.84 -43.34
CA ARG A 356 -7.78 -3.53 -44.25
C ARG A 356 -6.42 -3.48 -43.55
N LYS A 357 -6.39 -3.11 -42.26
CA LYS A 357 -5.15 -3.00 -41.47
C LYS A 357 -4.86 -4.22 -40.61
N THR A 358 -5.85 -5.04 -40.25
CA THR A 358 -5.66 -6.15 -39.30
C THR A 358 -5.75 -7.56 -39.90
N SER A 359 -6.22 -7.70 -41.14
CA SER A 359 -6.45 -9.01 -41.80
C SER A 359 -5.74 -9.15 -43.16
N SER A 360 -5.64 -10.39 -43.65
CA SER A 360 -5.04 -10.71 -44.96
C SER A 360 -5.92 -10.28 -46.14
N SER A 361 -5.34 -10.25 -47.34
CA SER A 361 -5.92 -9.69 -48.56
C SER A 361 -7.10 -10.46 -49.19
N GLU A 362 -7.69 -11.43 -48.49
CA GLU A 362 -8.72 -12.34 -49.02
C GLU A 362 -10.12 -11.70 -49.17
N LEU A 363 -10.31 -10.46 -48.72
CA LEU A 363 -11.61 -9.77 -48.67
C LEU A 363 -11.74 -8.60 -49.66
N LYS A 364 -10.95 -8.60 -50.74
CA LYS A 364 -10.81 -7.48 -51.68
C LYS A 364 -12.15 -6.97 -52.23
N ASP A 365 -13.00 -7.83 -52.77
CA ASP A 365 -14.30 -7.46 -53.36
C ASP A 365 -15.23 -6.78 -52.34
N LYS A 366 -15.11 -7.15 -51.06
CA LYS A 366 -15.90 -6.60 -49.95
C LYS A 366 -15.38 -5.21 -49.55
N PHE A 367 -14.07 -4.98 -49.65
CA PHE A 367 -13.45 -3.66 -49.49
C PHE A 367 -13.88 -2.71 -50.61
N GLU A 368 -13.84 -3.15 -51.87
CA GLU A 368 -14.25 -2.33 -53.03
C GLU A 368 -15.72 -1.90 -52.96
N LYS A 369 -16.62 -2.76 -52.45
CA LYS A 369 -18.02 -2.39 -52.17
C LYS A 369 -18.15 -1.32 -51.09
N ALA A 370 -17.41 -1.44 -49.98
CA ALA A 370 -17.42 -0.45 -48.90
C ALA A 370 -16.82 0.90 -49.33
N GLU A 371 -15.75 0.90 -50.13
CA GLU A 371 -15.18 2.13 -50.69
C GLU A 371 -16.15 2.83 -51.65
N LYS A 372 -16.87 2.08 -52.50
CA LYS A 372 -17.95 2.63 -53.36
C LYS A 372 -19.06 3.27 -52.54
N TYR A 373 -19.52 2.62 -51.46
CA TYR A 373 -20.50 3.19 -50.53
C TYR A 373 -20.03 4.52 -49.93
N LEU A 374 -18.81 4.54 -49.37
CA LEU A 374 -18.24 5.74 -48.75
C LEU A 374 -18.09 6.91 -49.74
N LYS A 375 -17.62 6.66 -50.96
CA LYS A 375 -17.52 7.69 -52.01
C LYS A 375 -18.89 8.26 -52.40
N ALA A 376 -19.90 7.41 -52.56
CA ALA A 376 -21.26 7.85 -52.87
C ALA A 376 -21.86 8.73 -51.75
N GLN A 377 -21.71 8.32 -50.48
CA GLN A 377 -22.20 9.10 -49.33
C GLN A 377 -21.46 10.44 -49.15
N LEU A 378 -20.18 10.51 -49.52
CA LEU A 378 -19.38 11.75 -49.52
C LEU A 378 -19.57 12.61 -50.78
N LYS A 379 -20.60 12.34 -51.61
CA LYS A 379 -20.87 13.05 -52.88
C LYS A 379 -19.66 13.08 -53.84
N ASN A 380 -18.83 12.03 -53.80
CA ASN A 380 -17.56 11.91 -54.52
C ASN A 380 -16.50 12.97 -54.18
N ASP A 381 -16.51 13.56 -52.98
CA ASP A 381 -15.38 14.35 -52.48
C ASP A 381 -14.19 13.41 -52.17
N GLU A 382 -13.31 13.26 -53.16
CA GLU A 382 -12.10 12.43 -53.09
C GLU A 382 -11.11 12.92 -52.01
N LYS A 383 -11.15 14.22 -51.63
CA LYS A 383 -10.27 14.78 -50.60
C LYS A 383 -10.76 14.40 -49.21
N LEU A 384 -12.04 14.60 -48.92
CA LEU A 384 -12.65 14.15 -47.66
C LEU A 384 -12.65 12.62 -47.53
N PHE A 385 -12.82 11.87 -48.63
CA PHE A 385 -12.70 10.41 -48.62
C PHE A 385 -11.30 9.94 -48.20
N LYS A 386 -10.24 10.55 -48.76
CA LYS A 386 -8.85 10.24 -48.38
C LYS A 386 -8.55 10.62 -46.94
N GLU A 387 -8.95 11.83 -46.52
CA GLU A 387 -8.77 12.30 -45.14
C GLU A 387 -9.52 11.41 -44.14
N LEU A 388 -10.74 10.96 -44.47
CA LEU A 388 -11.53 10.00 -43.69
C LEU A 388 -10.77 8.69 -43.47
N LEU A 389 -10.31 8.06 -44.54
CA LEU A 389 -9.59 6.79 -44.47
C LEU A 389 -8.23 6.92 -43.79
N GLU A 390 -7.50 8.02 -43.99
CA GLU A 390 -6.19 8.23 -43.37
C GLU A 390 -6.26 8.34 -41.84
N LYS A 391 -7.23 9.10 -41.29
CA LYS A 391 -7.38 9.23 -39.84
C LYS A 391 -8.04 8.00 -39.21
N THR A 392 -8.99 7.35 -39.89
CA THR A 392 -9.57 6.09 -39.40
C THR A 392 -8.54 4.96 -39.41
N ASP A 393 -7.73 4.82 -40.47
CA ASP A 393 -6.55 3.96 -40.51
C ASP A 393 -5.62 4.24 -39.32
N THR A 394 -5.30 5.51 -39.05
CA THR A 394 -4.37 5.91 -37.99
C THR A 394 -4.86 5.49 -36.60
N VAL A 395 -6.12 5.80 -36.26
CA VAL A 395 -6.70 5.43 -34.96
C VAL A 395 -6.82 3.91 -34.80
N VAL A 396 -7.22 3.20 -35.87
CA VAL A 396 -7.29 1.73 -35.88
C VAL A 396 -5.90 1.11 -35.64
N VAL A 397 -4.88 1.56 -36.37
CA VAL A 397 -3.50 1.07 -36.21
C VAL A 397 -2.97 1.41 -34.82
N GLU A 398 -3.24 2.59 -34.28
CA GLU A 398 -2.83 2.97 -32.93
C GLU A 398 -3.42 2.03 -31.87
N HIS A 399 -4.73 1.78 -31.91
CA HIS A 399 -5.38 0.86 -30.96
C HIS A 399 -4.91 -0.59 -31.12
N ALA A 400 -4.80 -1.09 -32.36
CA ALA A 400 -4.30 -2.44 -32.61
C ALA A 400 -2.84 -2.61 -32.15
N THR A 401 -1.99 -1.59 -32.35
CA THR A 401 -0.59 -1.58 -31.90
C THR A 401 -0.51 -1.66 -30.36
N LYS A 402 -1.34 -0.88 -29.65
CA LYS A 402 -1.40 -0.92 -28.17
C LYS A 402 -1.81 -2.29 -27.65
N LYS A 403 -2.85 -2.89 -28.23
CA LYS A 403 -3.28 -4.25 -27.88
C LYS A 403 -2.15 -5.26 -28.08
N VAL A 404 -1.46 -5.24 -29.22
CA VAL A 404 -0.34 -6.16 -29.50
C VAL A 404 0.83 -5.97 -28.51
N ILE A 405 1.16 -4.73 -28.12
CA ILE A 405 2.17 -4.45 -27.09
C ILE A 405 1.73 -5.02 -25.73
N LYS A 406 0.48 -4.80 -25.34
CA LYS A 406 -0.10 -5.28 -24.08
C LYS A 406 -0.15 -6.81 -24.01
N GLU A 407 -0.65 -7.49 -25.05
CA GLU A 407 -0.67 -8.96 -25.12
C GLU A 407 0.74 -9.57 -25.05
N LYS A 408 1.73 -8.89 -25.63
CA LYS A 408 3.15 -9.28 -25.54
C LYS A 408 3.74 -9.05 -24.14
N ALA A 409 3.30 -8.00 -23.43
CA ALA A 409 3.66 -7.75 -22.05
C ALA A 409 3.01 -8.77 -21.09
N ASP A 410 1.71 -9.06 -21.26
CA ASP A 410 1.00 -10.11 -20.50
C ASP A 410 1.72 -11.46 -20.59
N ARG A 411 2.08 -11.88 -21.81
CA ARG A 411 2.89 -13.10 -22.06
C ARG A 411 4.27 -13.03 -21.40
N SER A 412 4.95 -11.89 -21.52
CA SER A 412 6.24 -11.66 -20.87
C SER A 412 6.16 -11.78 -19.34
N VAL A 413 5.04 -11.40 -18.71
CA VAL A 413 4.83 -11.65 -17.27
C VAL A 413 4.75 -13.15 -16.98
N VAL A 414 3.99 -13.90 -17.78
CA VAL A 414 3.87 -15.37 -17.65
C VAL A 414 5.24 -16.04 -17.77
N GLU A 415 6.04 -15.69 -18.76
CA GLU A 415 7.42 -16.22 -18.95
C GLU A 415 8.28 -16.00 -17.70
N ILE A 416 8.32 -14.78 -17.15
CA ILE A 416 9.09 -14.50 -15.91
C ILE A 416 8.49 -15.22 -14.69
N ILE A 417 7.19 -15.51 -14.67
CA ILE A 417 6.60 -16.33 -13.58
C ILE A 417 7.03 -17.79 -13.72
N GLN A 418 7.00 -18.36 -14.93
CA GLN A 418 7.47 -19.72 -15.21
C GLN A 418 8.93 -19.92 -14.77
N GLU A 419 9.82 -18.98 -15.11
CA GLU A 419 11.24 -19.01 -14.67
C GLU A 419 11.40 -18.99 -13.14
N ALA A 420 10.45 -18.41 -12.40
CA ALA A 420 10.47 -18.30 -10.96
C ALA A 420 9.73 -19.45 -10.22
N VAL A 421 9.10 -20.38 -10.94
CA VAL A 421 8.44 -21.55 -10.34
C VAL A 421 9.48 -22.58 -9.92
N THR A 422 9.40 -23.02 -8.67
CA THR A 422 10.24 -24.11 -8.16
C THR A 422 9.54 -25.47 -8.27
N GLU A 423 10.33 -26.54 -8.34
CA GLU A 423 9.85 -27.93 -8.35
C GLU A 423 9.00 -28.25 -7.10
N LYS A 424 9.43 -27.74 -5.93
CA LYS A 424 8.71 -27.88 -4.65
C LYS A 424 7.31 -27.24 -4.64
N GLU A 425 7.13 -26.13 -5.37
CA GLU A 425 5.80 -25.52 -5.54
C GLU A 425 4.94 -26.33 -6.51
N SER A 426 5.55 -26.84 -7.57
CA SER A 426 4.85 -27.70 -8.53
C SER A 426 4.30 -28.97 -7.87
N MET A 427 5.09 -29.63 -6.99
CA MET A 427 4.66 -30.80 -6.24
C MET A 427 3.42 -30.53 -5.36
N LYS A 428 3.40 -29.42 -4.61
CA LYS A 428 2.27 -29.05 -3.74
C LYS A 428 0.96 -28.74 -4.47
N VAL A 429 1.03 -28.39 -5.76
CA VAL A 429 -0.17 -28.26 -6.60
C VAL A 429 -0.69 -29.65 -6.99
N ILE A 430 0.21 -30.58 -7.29
CA ILE A 430 -0.11 -31.96 -7.72
C ILE A 430 -0.65 -32.83 -6.58
N GLU A 431 -0.11 -32.68 -5.38
CA GLU A 431 -0.57 -33.41 -4.17
C GLU A 431 -2.04 -33.15 -3.80
N THR A 432 -2.68 -32.14 -4.41
CA THR A 432 -4.12 -31.85 -4.25
C THR A 432 -5.04 -32.58 -5.26
N GLN A 433 -4.48 -33.38 -6.17
CA GLN A 433 -5.26 -34.20 -7.09
C GLN A 433 -5.88 -35.42 -6.37
N ASN A 434 -7.18 -35.62 -6.55
CA ASN A 434 -7.90 -36.80 -6.04
C ASN A 434 -7.56 -38.05 -6.87
N ASN A 435 -7.82 -39.23 -6.31
CA ASN A 435 -7.63 -40.52 -7.01
C ASN A 435 -8.42 -40.66 -8.32
N ASP A 436 -9.55 -39.94 -8.47
CA ASP A 436 -10.35 -39.90 -9.69
C ASP A 436 -9.80 -38.95 -10.77
N GLY A 437 -8.68 -38.26 -10.50
CA GLY A 437 -8.06 -37.27 -11.40
C GLY A 437 -8.56 -35.83 -11.21
N SER A 438 -9.62 -35.62 -10.44
CA SER A 438 -10.21 -34.29 -10.21
C SER A 438 -9.51 -33.48 -9.12
N TYR A 439 -9.85 -32.19 -9.00
CA TYR A 439 -9.40 -31.33 -7.91
C TYR A 439 -10.58 -30.87 -7.06
N LYS A 440 -10.62 -31.27 -5.78
CA LYS A 440 -11.71 -30.87 -4.85
C LYS A 440 -11.61 -29.39 -4.45
N LYS A 441 -10.40 -28.86 -4.33
CA LYS A 441 -10.07 -27.47 -3.99
C LYS A 441 -8.91 -27.03 -4.88
N ILE A 442 -8.86 -25.75 -5.25
CA ILE A 442 -7.65 -25.12 -5.80
C ILE A 442 -6.57 -25.11 -4.69
N SER A 443 -5.34 -25.50 -5.03
CA SER A 443 -4.22 -25.49 -4.08
C SER A 443 -3.96 -24.08 -3.55
N ASP A 444 -3.68 -23.95 -2.25
CA ASP A 444 -3.49 -22.65 -1.59
C ASP A 444 -2.33 -21.85 -2.20
N GLN A 445 -1.37 -22.51 -2.87
CA GLN A 445 -0.32 -21.81 -3.63
C GLN A 445 -0.83 -21.14 -4.91
N ILE A 446 -1.84 -21.71 -5.58
CA ILE A 446 -2.49 -21.08 -6.75
C ILE A 446 -3.31 -19.88 -6.26
N THR A 447 -4.10 -20.09 -5.19
CA THR A 447 -4.89 -19.07 -4.48
C THR A 447 -4.01 -17.87 -4.09
N GLU A 448 -2.88 -18.12 -3.43
CA GLU A 448 -1.91 -17.12 -3.01
C GLU A 448 -1.24 -16.44 -4.22
N LYS A 449 -0.67 -17.21 -5.18
CA LYS A 449 0.06 -16.64 -6.32
C LYS A 449 -0.84 -15.82 -7.24
N LEU A 450 -2.09 -16.22 -7.47
CA LEU A 450 -3.04 -15.46 -8.31
C LEU A 450 -3.88 -14.43 -7.53
N GLY A 451 -3.89 -14.47 -6.19
CA GLY A 451 -4.71 -13.56 -5.38
C GLY A 451 -6.21 -13.85 -5.45
N ILE A 452 -6.60 -15.11 -5.67
CA ILE A 452 -8.01 -15.50 -5.88
C ILE A 452 -8.60 -15.96 -4.56
N THR A 453 -9.45 -15.14 -3.94
CA THR A 453 -10.23 -15.58 -2.77
C THR A 453 -11.55 -16.28 -3.13
N ILE A 454 -12.08 -16.12 -4.35
CA ILE A 454 -13.40 -16.64 -4.74
C ILE A 454 -13.42 -17.16 -6.20
N ILE A 455 -13.98 -18.37 -6.38
CA ILE A 455 -14.17 -19.05 -7.68
C ILE A 455 -15.14 -18.29 -8.60
N GLU A 456 -16.09 -17.55 -8.02
CA GLU A 456 -17.05 -16.69 -8.72
C GLU A 456 -16.38 -15.63 -9.63
N ASN A 457 -15.18 -15.15 -9.27
CA ASN A 457 -14.42 -14.21 -10.10
C ASN A 457 -13.92 -14.85 -11.41
N PHE A 458 -13.69 -16.16 -11.42
CA PHE A 458 -13.28 -16.90 -12.61
C PHE A 458 -14.47 -17.25 -13.50
N SER A 459 -15.53 -17.82 -12.92
CA SER A 459 -16.72 -18.22 -13.69
C SER A 459 -17.43 -17.01 -14.32
N SER A 460 -17.53 -15.88 -13.61
CA SER A 460 -18.10 -14.63 -14.15
C SER A 460 -17.26 -13.99 -15.27
N SER A 461 -15.95 -14.27 -15.30
CA SER A 461 -15.04 -13.81 -16.36
C SER A 461 -15.14 -14.64 -17.64
N ILE A 462 -15.64 -15.88 -17.56
CA ILE A 462 -15.69 -16.84 -18.67
C ILE A 462 -17.07 -16.82 -19.33
N ARG A 463 -17.22 -16.01 -20.38
CA ARG A 463 -18.48 -15.84 -21.11
C ARG A 463 -18.63 -16.86 -22.25
N ILE A 464 -18.91 -18.11 -21.90
CA ILE A 464 -19.27 -19.16 -22.87
C ILE A 464 -20.80 -19.28 -22.93
N PRO A 465 -21.43 -19.01 -24.10
CA PRO A 465 -22.88 -19.08 -24.27
C PRO A 465 -23.35 -20.53 -24.49
N ASP A 466 -23.11 -21.38 -23.49
CA ASP A 466 -23.64 -22.75 -23.41
C ASP A 466 -24.26 -22.94 -22.02
N GLU A 467 -25.53 -23.34 -21.96
CA GLU A 467 -26.27 -23.48 -20.71
C GLU A 467 -25.71 -24.60 -19.80
N ARG A 468 -24.94 -25.55 -20.35
CA ARG A 468 -24.24 -26.57 -19.55
C ARG A 468 -23.17 -25.93 -18.65
N VAL A 469 -22.44 -24.94 -19.16
CA VAL A 469 -21.34 -24.27 -18.44
C VAL A 469 -21.83 -23.51 -17.21
N LYS A 470 -23.05 -22.98 -17.24
CA LYS A 470 -23.67 -22.33 -16.08
C LYS A 470 -24.07 -23.29 -14.95
N LYS A 471 -24.15 -24.60 -15.24
CA LYS A 471 -24.56 -25.65 -14.30
C LYS A 471 -23.38 -26.44 -13.73
N PHE A 472 -22.14 -26.12 -14.13
CA PHE A 472 -20.95 -26.78 -13.59
C PHE A 472 -20.77 -26.48 -12.10
N ASP A 473 -20.47 -27.52 -11.34
CA ASP A 473 -20.17 -27.42 -9.92
C ASP A 473 -18.76 -26.88 -9.65
N THR A 474 -18.49 -26.63 -8.37
CA THR A 474 -17.19 -26.15 -7.88
C THR A 474 -16.04 -27.12 -8.19
N LYS A 475 -16.29 -28.43 -8.29
CA LYS A 475 -15.27 -29.47 -8.53
C LYS A 475 -14.83 -29.46 -10.00
N VAL A 476 -15.78 -29.29 -10.94
CA VAL A 476 -15.51 -29.09 -12.36
C VAL A 476 -14.71 -27.80 -12.58
N TRP A 477 -15.13 -26.68 -11.97
CA TRP A 477 -14.41 -25.41 -12.07
C TRP A 477 -13.00 -25.47 -11.48
N ASN A 478 -12.83 -26.05 -10.28
CA ASN A 478 -11.50 -26.23 -9.67
C ASN A 478 -10.57 -27.07 -10.56
N THR A 479 -11.11 -28.09 -11.23
CA THR A 479 -10.35 -28.95 -12.14
C THR A 479 -9.92 -28.16 -13.40
N PHE A 480 -10.83 -27.41 -14.04
CA PHE A 480 -10.47 -26.54 -15.17
C PHE A 480 -9.43 -25.48 -14.83
N ILE A 481 -9.58 -24.78 -13.70
CA ILE A 481 -8.66 -23.72 -13.26
C ILE A 481 -7.28 -24.32 -12.95
N THR A 482 -7.22 -25.48 -12.30
CA THR A 482 -5.96 -26.14 -11.96
C THR A 482 -5.24 -26.64 -13.22
N ILE A 483 -5.93 -27.26 -14.18
CA ILE A 483 -5.32 -27.65 -15.47
C ILE A 483 -4.80 -26.41 -16.21
N ALA A 484 -5.59 -25.34 -16.32
CA ALA A 484 -5.18 -24.12 -16.99
C ALA A 484 -3.94 -23.47 -16.32
N TYR A 485 -3.86 -23.52 -14.99
CA TYR A 485 -2.67 -23.08 -14.24
C TYR A 485 -1.46 -23.98 -14.52
N CYS A 486 -1.64 -25.30 -14.49
CA CYS A 486 -0.58 -26.25 -14.83
C CYS A 486 -0.07 -26.03 -16.26
N ASN A 487 -0.95 -25.80 -17.23
CA ASN A 487 -0.61 -25.54 -18.63
C ASN A 487 0.16 -24.22 -18.81
N LYS A 488 -0.29 -23.13 -18.17
CA LYS A 488 0.29 -21.79 -18.39
C LYS A 488 1.45 -21.42 -17.47
N ILE A 489 1.52 -21.98 -16.26
CA ILE A 489 2.45 -21.53 -15.22
C ILE A 489 3.45 -22.62 -14.82
N LEU A 490 3.05 -23.90 -14.77
CA LEU A 490 3.93 -25.00 -14.29
C LEU A 490 4.58 -25.81 -15.43
N GLY A 491 3.94 -25.90 -16.60
CA GLY A 491 4.53 -26.31 -17.88
C GLY A 491 4.98 -27.77 -18.07
N LYS A 492 4.88 -28.68 -17.08
CA LYS A 492 5.57 -29.99 -17.13
C LYS A 492 4.80 -31.24 -16.61
N TRP A 493 3.47 -31.23 -16.52
CA TRP A 493 2.71 -32.24 -15.74
C TRP A 493 1.72 -33.08 -16.55
N ILE A 494 2.21 -33.69 -17.63
CA ILE A 494 1.42 -34.44 -18.62
C ILE A 494 0.50 -35.48 -17.98
N VAL A 495 1.04 -36.39 -17.15
CA VAL A 495 0.28 -37.53 -16.56
C VAL A 495 -0.88 -37.06 -15.68
N GLN A 496 -0.69 -36.02 -14.88
CA GLN A 496 -1.73 -35.46 -14.01
C GLN A 496 -2.78 -34.69 -14.82
N ILE A 497 -2.36 -33.96 -15.86
CA ILE A 497 -3.24 -33.26 -16.79
C ILE A 497 -4.09 -34.26 -17.58
N GLU A 498 -3.53 -35.37 -18.04
CA GLU A 498 -4.23 -36.45 -18.73
C GLU A 498 -5.32 -37.07 -17.85
N LYS A 499 -5.02 -37.40 -16.59
CA LYS A 499 -6.02 -37.89 -15.62
C LYS A 499 -7.13 -36.88 -15.38
N ALA A 500 -6.79 -35.60 -15.23
CA ALA A 500 -7.77 -34.53 -15.00
C ALA A 500 -8.64 -34.24 -16.24
N ARG A 501 -8.07 -34.33 -17.45
CA ARG A 501 -8.81 -34.25 -18.72
C ARG A 501 -9.73 -35.45 -18.91
N ALA A 502 -9.26 -36.67 -18.65
CA ALA A 502 -10.09 -37.88 -18.73
C ALA A 502 -11.29 -37.80 -17.76
N TRP A 503 -11.08 -37.26 -16.55
CA TRP A 503 -12.16 -37.00 -15.60
C TRP A 503 -13.15 -35.96 -16.13
N LEU A 504 -12.68 -34.80 -16.62
CA LEU A 504 -13.55 -33.77 -17.21
C LEU A 504 -14.35 -34.28 -18.42
N HIS A 505 -13.72 -35.08 -19.28
CA HIS A 505 -14.38 -35.66 -20.44
C HIS A 505 -15.55 -36.56 -20.04
N ALA A 506 -15.38 -37.36 -18.99
CA ALA A 506 -16.43 -38.17 -18.38
C ALA A 506 -17.52 -37.35 -17.63
N GLN A 507 -17.39 -36.02 -17.51
CA GLN A 507 -18.44 -35.14 -16.96
C GLN A 507 -19.17 -34.31 -18.04
N ILE A 508 -18.55 -34.11 -19.21
CA ILE A 508 -19.00 -33.11 -20.21
C ILE A 508 -19.35 -33.76 -21.55
N GLU A 509 -18.69 -34.86 -21.91
CA GLU A 509 -18.89 -35.65 -23.14
C GLU A 509 -18.83 -34.80 -24.44
N ASP A 510 -18.08 -33.68 -24.41
CA ASP A 510 -18.01 -32.70 -25.50
C ASP A 510 -16.62 -32.04 -25.52
N GLU A 511 -15.68 -32.71 -26.20
CA GLU A 511 -14.28 -32.30 -26.33
C GLU A 511 -14.12 -30.87 -26.91
N LYS A 512 -15.04 -30.44 -27.77
CA LYS A 512 -15.02 -29.09 -28.36
C LYS A 512 -15.40 -28.04 -27.32
N LEU A 513 -16.39 -28.32 -26.48
CA LEU A 513 -16.76 -27.46 -25.37
C LEU A 513 -15.64 -27.43 -24.31
N GLU A 514 -15.09 -28.58 -23.93
CA GLU A 514 -13.98 -28.70 -22.96
C GLU A 514 -12.76 -27.85 -23.35
N ASN A 515 -12.27 -28.01 -24.58
CA ASN A 515 -11.11 -27.25 -25.04
C ASN A 515 -11.39 -25.74 -25.10
N LYS A 516 -12.62 -25.33 -25.43
CA LYS A 516 -13.05 -23.92 -25.43
C LYS A 516 -13.16 -23.32 -24.02
N ILE A 517 -13.60 -24.11 -23.03
CA ILE A 517 -13.58 -23.70 -21.62
C ILE A 517 -12.13 -23.53 -21.15
N LEU A 518 -11.28 -24.51 -21.43
CA LEU A 518 -9.89 -24.50 -21.01
C LEU A 518 -9.11 -23.32 -21.62
N GLU A 519 -9.28 -23.05 -22.92
CA GLU A 519 -8.68 -21.87 -23.58
C GLU A 519 -9.12 -20.55 -22.92
N SER A 520 -10.38 -20.47 -22.46
CA SER A 520 -10.89 -19.30 -21.75
C SER A 520 -10.32 -19.18 -20.32
N CYS A 521 -10.20 -20.29 -19.58
CA CYS A 521 -9.55 -20.32 -18.27
C CYS A 521 -8.08 -19.88 -18.38
N GLU A 522 -7.36 -20.42 -19.36
CA GLU A 522 -5.96 -20.13 -19.63
C GLU A 522 -5.71 -18.63 -19.88
N LYS A 523 -6.51 -17.99 -20.75
CA LYS A 523 -6.44 -16.53 -21.00
C LYS A 523 -6.76 -15.71 -19.76
N THR A 524 -7.68 -16.17 -18.91
CA THR A 524 -8.02 -15.49 -17.66
C THR A 524 -6.87 -15.59 -16.63
N ILE A 525 -6.17 -16.73 -16.54
CA ILE A 525 -4.98 -16.89 -15.69
C ILE A 525 -3.83 -15.99 -16.16
N GLU A 526 -3.56 -15.93 -17.47
CA GLU A 526 -2.54 -15.04 -18.06
C GLU A 526 -2.81 -13.57 -17.68
N LYS A 527 -4.06 -13.10 -17.84
CA LYS A 527 -4.49 -11.73 -17.50
C LYS A 527 -4.52 -11.38 -16.01
N ILE A 528 -4.74 -12.36 -15.13
CA ILE A 528 -4.70 -12.14 -13.67
C ILE A 528 -3.25 -12.13 -13.17
N SER A 529 -2.41 -13.01 -13.73
CA SER A 529 -0.99 -13.08 -13.43
C SER A 529 -0.25 -11.79 -13.80
N SER A 530 -0.61 -11.15 -14.92
CA SER A 530 -0.02 -9.89 -15.34
C SER A 530 -0.37 -8.72 -14.43
N LYS A 531 -1.66 -8.51 -14.15
CA LYS A 531 -2.16 -7.45 -13.24
C LYS A 531 -1.48 -7.45 -11.88
N LYS A 532 -1.30 -8.63 -11.26
CA LYS A 532 -0.68 -8.72 -9.92
C LYS A 532 0.80 -8.28 -9.94
N LYS A 533 1.51 -8.53 -11.04
CA LYS A 533 2.91 -8.12 -11.19
C LYS A 533 3.06 -6.65 -11.54
N GLU A 534 2.11 -6.09 -12.29
CA GLU A 534 2.01 -4.64 -12.54
C GLU A 534 1.84 -3.87 -11.21
N LEU A 535 0.88 -4.28 -10.35
CA LEU A 535 0.75 -3.75 -8.97
C LEU A 535 2.07 -3.83 -8.16
N SER A 536 2.82 -4.93 -8.29
CA SER A 536 4.09 -5.10 -7.59
C SER A 536 5.20 -4.18 -8.14
N ALA A 537 5.16 -3.89 -9.45
CA ALA A 537 6.12 -3.02 -10.11
C ALA A 537 5.87 -1.55 -9.78
N ASP A 538 4.61 -1.11 -9.78
CA ASP A 538 4.23 0.25 -9.40
C ASP A 538 4.61 0.55 -7.94
N LYS A 539 4.33 -0.40 -7.03
CA LYS A 539 4.74 -0.30 -5.61
C LYS A 539 6.27 -0.25 -5.44
N LEU A 540 7.02 -0.96 -6.29
CA LEU A 540 8.49 -0.93 -6.31
C LEU A 540 9.04 0.38 -6.92
N ILE A 541 8.34 0.97 -7.88
CA ILE A 541 8.68 2.26 -8.51
C ILE A 541 8.43 3.40 -7.51
N ALA A 542 7.29 3.42 -6.82
CA ALA A 542 7.00 4.37 -5.75
C ALA A 542 8.11 4.38 -4.68
N ASN A 543 8.46 3.21 -4.14
CA ASN A 543 9.55 3.09 -3.16
C ASN A 543 10.92 3.54 -3.71
N LYS A 544 11.20 3.30 -5.01
CA LYS A 544 12.44 3.76 -5.65
C LYS A 544 12.51 5.28 -5.83
N VAL A 545 11.37 5.95 -6.06
CA VAL A 545 11.31 7.42 -6.12
C VAL A 545 11.66 8.02 -4.76
N PHE A 546 11.08 7.52 -3.66
CA PHE A 546 11.36 7.98 -2.30
C PHE A 546 12.83 7.86 -1.86
N LEU A 547 13.58 6.87 -2.39
CA LEU A 547 15.03 6.71 -2.13
C LEU A 547 15.91 7.79 -2.77
N THR A 548 15.36 8.62 -3.66
CA THR A 548 16.07 9.75 -4.31
C THR A 548 15.70 11.13 -3.76
N ILE A 549 14.72 11.18 -2.86
CA ILE A 549 14.16 12.39 -2.28
C ILE A 549 14.87 12.70 -0.95
N PRO A 550 15.15 13.99 -0.60
CA PRO A 550 15.71 14.34 0.70
C PRO A 550 14.81 13.87 1.86
N LEU A 551 15.40 13.36 2.94
CA LEU A 551 14.68 12.78 4.08
C LEU A 551 13.53 13.68 4.60
N LEU A 552 13.75 14.99 4.68
CA LEU A 552 12.70 15.93 5.08
C LEU A 552 11.56 15.99 4.06
N SER A 553 11.84 16.03 2.77
CA SER A 553 10.80 15.97 1.72
C SER A 553 10.04 14.64 1.74
N THR A 554 10.73 13.51 1.96
CA THR A 554 10.07 12.19 2.13
C THR A 554 9.16 12.19 3.35
N LEU A 555 9.62 12.74 4.48
CA LEU A 555 8.81 12.86 5.69
C LEU A 555 7.58 13.76 5.45
N VAL A 556 7.73 14.91 4.80
CA VAL A 556 6.60 15.80 4.50
C VAL A 556 5.56 15.11 3.62
N ILE A 557 6.00 14.36 2.59
CA ILE A 557 5.07 13.57 1.77
C ILE A 557 4.33 12.55 2.64
N LEU A 558 5.04 11.77 3.47
CA LEU A 558 4.42 10.73 4.31
C LEU A 558 3.53 11.27 5.44
N PHE A 559 3.84 12.44 5.99
CA PHE A 559 3.15 13.01 7.16
C PHE A 559 1.97 13.91 6.73
N PHE A 560 2.05 14.55 5.56
CA PHE A 560 1.13 15.61 5.16
C PHE A 560 0.50 15.47 3.76
N LEU A 561 0.89 14.49 2.94
CA LEU A 561 0.28 14.22 1.63
C LEU A 561 -0.29 12.80 1.57
N GLU A 562 -1.53 12.68 1.10
CA GLU A 562 -2.20 11.38 0.95
C GLU A 562 -1.60 10.57 -0.22
N TYR A 563 -1.47 9.25 -0.04
CA TYR A 563 -0.96 8.34 -1.06
C TYR A 563 -1.89 7.15 -1.26
N GLU A 564 -2.01 6.68 -2.51
CA GLU A 564 -2.94 5.62 -2.87
C GLU A 564 -2.24 4.25 -2.95
N GLY A 565 -2.66 3.31 -2.10
CA GLY A 565 -2.38 1.89 -2.23
C GLY A 565 -3.59 1.14 -2.78
N TYR A 566 -3.45 0.48 -3.93
CA TYR A 566 -4.54 -0.36 -4.45
C TYR A 566 -4.82 -1.57 -3.53
N ASP A 567 -6.10 -1.75 -3.23
CA ASP A 567 -6.79 -2.88 -2.55
C ASP A 567 -7.00 -2.80 -1.02
N LYS A 568 -6.58 -1.70 -0.39
CA LYS A 568 -7.16 -1.26 0.89
C LYS A 568 -7.29 0.26 0.85
N MET A 569 -8.50 0.76 1.05
CA MET A 569 -8.72 2.18 1.39
C MET A 569 -7.87 2.52 2.63
N ILE A 570 -7.45 3.80 2.77
CA ILE A 570 -6.90 4.50 3.97
C ILE A 570 -5.40 4.95 3.86
N GLU A 571 -4.87 6.06 4.43
CA GLU A 571 -5.33 7.06 5.44
C GLU A 571 -4.93 8.52 5.22
N GLU A 572 -5.58 9.35 6.03
CA GLU A 572 -5.26 10.73 6.40
C GLU A 572 -3.83 10.94 6.95
N ASN A 573 -3.49 12.22 7.09
CA ASN A 573 -2.36 12.77 7.82
C ASN A 573 -2.03 12.05 9.15
N ILE A 574 -0.76 11.74 9.39
CA ILE A 574 -0.32 11.03 10.62
C ILE A 574 -0.72 11.72 11.93
N PHE A 575 -0.92 13.04 11.92
CA PHE A 575 -1.35 13.80 13.10
C PHE A 575 -2.82 13.54 13.46
N THR A 576 -3.74 13.35 12.50
CA THR A 576 -5.15 13.06 12.84
C THR A 576 -5.31 11.64 13.40
N GLN A 577 -4.52 10.69 12.87
CA GLN A 577 -4.42 9.32 13.40
C GLN A 577 -3.94 9.23 14.87
N ILE A 578 -3.33 10.29 15.42
CA ILE A 578 -2.88 10.30 16.83
C ILE A 578 -4.09 10.14 17.76
N ASN A 579 -5.22 10.78 17.43
CA ASN A 579 -6.45 10.71 18.21
C ASN A 579 -6.99 9.28 18.28
N ASP A 580 -7.02 8.58 17.14
CA ASP A 580 -7.53 7.20 17.07
C ASP A 580 -6.67 6.19 17.82
N ARG A 581 -5.36 6.43 17.94
CA ARG A 581 -4.48 5.61 18.77
C ARG A 581 -4.54 6.00 20.25
N ALA A 582 -4.73 7.29 20.54
CA ALA A 582 -4.77 7.82 21.89
C ALA A 582 -6.11 7.56 22.62
N LYS A 583 -7.23 7.39 21.89
CA LYS A 583 -8.59 7.26 22.47
C LYS A 583 -8.80 6.11 23.46
N GLU A 584 -7.95 5.09 23.43
CA GLU A 584 -8.01 3.95 24.36
C GLU A 584 -7.09 4.12 25.58
N ILE A 585 -6.33 5.23 25.63
CA ILE A 585 -5.25 5.48 26.59
C ILE A 585 -5.48 6.78 27.38
N ILE A 586 -5.99 7.84 26.75
CA ILE A 586 -6.30 9.14 27.38
C ILE A 586 -7.79 9.51 27.30
N SER A 587 -8.23 10.42 28.16
CA SER A 587 -9.61 10.91 28.17
C SER A 587 -9.91 11.80 26.97
N LYS A 588 -11.19 11.91 26.60
CA LYS A 588 -11.66 12.73 25.47
C LYS A 588 -11.28 14.22 25.59
N GLU A 589 -11.17 14.73 26.81
CA GLU A 589 -10.69 16.09 27.09
C GLU A 589 -9.29 16.32 26.52
N TYR A 590 -8.36 15.39 26.75
CA TYR A 590 -6.99 15.49 26.26
C TYR A 590 -6.84 15.17 24.77
N ILE A 591 -7.78 14.40 24.18
CA ILE A 591 -7.87 14.25 22.72
C ILE A 591 -8.21 15.59 22.05
N ASN A 592 -9.18 16.33 22.59
CA ASN A 592 -9.52 17.67 22.08
C ASN A 592 -8.32 18.64 22.19
N GLU A 593 -7.48 18.48 23.21
CA GLU A 593 -6.25 19.28 23.37
C GLU A 593 -5.15 18.85 22.37
N ILE A 594 -5.05 17.56 22.01
CA ILE A 594 -4.21 17.13 20.87
C ILE A 594 -4.70 17.82 19.58
N ASP A 595 -5.99 17.87 19.31
CA ASP A 595 -6.55 18.59 18.15
C ASP A 595 -6.21 20.08 18.16
N ASN A 596 -6.24 20.73 19.33
CA ASN A 596 -5.80 22.12 19.48
C ASN A 596 -4.32 22.28 19.10
N GLN A 597 -3.44 21.38 19.54
CA GLN A 597 -2.02 21.43 19.18
C GLN A 597 -1.76 21.10 17.70
N ILE A 598 -2.59 20.25 17.06
CA ILE A 598 -2.55 20.00 15.62
C ILE A 598 -2.99 21.25 14.82
N LYS A 599 -3.95 22.02 15.32
CA LYS A 599 -4.32 23.34 14.75
C LYS A 599 -3.18 24.35 14.93
N ASN A 600 -2.55 24.39 16.10
CA ASN A 600 -1.39 25.25 16.35
C ASN A 600 -0.17 24.88 15.48
N LEU A 601 -0.11 23.65 14.96
CA LEU A 601 0.93 23.19 14.01
C LEU A 601 0.74 23.71 12.57
N GLN A 602 -0.41 24.30 12.20
CA GLN A 602 -0.66 24.70 10.80
C GLN A 602 0.42 25.63 10.19
N PRO A 603 1.02 26.61 10.90
CA PRO A 603 2.12 27.42 10.36
C PRO A 603 3.36 26.59 10.00
N ILE A 604 3.72 25.61 10.85
CA ILE A 604 4.83 24.68 10.61
C ILE A 604 4.49 23.74 9.43
N LYS A 605 3.26 23.20 9.38
CA LYS A 605 2.77 22.38 8.25
C LYS A 605 2.85 23.13 6.93
N LYS A 606 2.44 24.41 6.89
CA LYS A 606 2.53 25.26 5.69
C LYS A 606 3.98 25.40 5.23
N LEU A 607 4.90 25.78 6.12
CA LEU A 607 6.32 25.87 5.81
C LEU A 607 6.91 24.51 5.36
N LEU A 608 6.44 23.39 5.92
CA LEU A 608 6.87 22.05 5.51
C LEU A 608 6.41 21.70 4.09
N LEU A 609 5.18 22.03 3.71
CA LEU A 609 4.68 21.85 2.34
C LEU A 609 5.43 22.75 1.35
N GLU A 610 5.66 24.01 1.70
CA GLU A 610 6.47 24.96 0.91
C GLU A 610 7.91 24.46 0.66
N TYR A 611 8.49 23.67 1.58
CA TYR A 611 9.82 23.08 1.39
C TYR A 611 9.89 22.09 0.21
N LEU A 612 8.77 21.47 -0.20
CA LEU A 612 8.72 20.57 -1.35
C LEU A 612 8.95 21.31 -2.67
N VAL A 613 8.38 22.51 -2.81
CA VAL A 613 8.37 23.31 -4.05
C VAL A 613 9.50 24.35 -4.12
N ILE A 614 10.13 24.69 -2.98
CA ILE A 614 11.10 25.79 -2.95
C ILE A 614 12.45 25.48 -3.64
N GLN A 615 12.91 26.48 -4.41
CA GLN A 615 14.17 26.46 -5.16
C GLN A 615 15.40 26.24 -4.24
N LYS A 616 16.39 25.48 -4.72
CA LYS A 616 17.51 24.98 -3.89
C LYS A 616 18.33 26.07 -3.21
N ASP A 617 18.47 27.23 -3.84
CA ASP A 617 19.16 28.43 -3.37
C ASP A 617 18.43 29.16 -2.23
N LYS A 618 17.10 29.04 -2.14
CA LYS A 618 16.28 29.67 -1.09
C LYS A 618 16.04 28.77 0.12
N ARG A 619 16.39 27.47 0.03
CA ARG A 619 16.16 26.48 1.10
C ARG A 619 16.80 26.83 2.44
N THR A 620 17.94 27.52 2.46
CA THR A 620 18.62 27.88 3.72
C THR A 620 17.81 28.86 4.57
N ILE A 621 17.17 29.86 3.93
CA ILE A 621 16.29 30.83 4.61
C ILE A 621 15.01 30.14 5.09
N HIS A 622 14.49 29.22 4.27
CA HIS A 622 13.28 28.46 4.57
C HIS A 622 13.45 27.49 5.75
N ILE A 623 14.55 26.74 5.75
CA ILE A 623 14.89 25.81 6.83
C ILE A 623 15.21 26.57 8.13
N LYS A 624 15.79 27.78 8.05
CA LYS A 624 15.91 28.68 9.22
C LYS A 624 14.55 28.93 9.86
N SER A 625 13.57 29.40 9.07
CA SER A 625 12.22 29.68 9.54
C SER A 625 11.56 28.45 10.16
N LEU A 626 11.69 27.28 9.51
CA LEU A 626 11.20 26.01 10.04
C LEU A 626 11.81 25.65 11.40
N VAL A 627 13.13 25.74 11.57
CA VAL A 627 13.79 25.47 12.86
C VAL A 627 13.32 26.45 13.94
N GLU A 628 13.22 27.74 13.62
CA GLU A 628 12.81 28.77 14.59
C GLU A 628 11.35 28.58 15.04
N ASN A 629 10.44 28.26 14.11
CA ASN A 629 9.04 27.95 14.43
C ASN A 629 8.91 26.65 15.25
N CYS A 630 9.62 25.58 14.88
CA CYS A 630 9.59 24.33 15.65
C CYS A 630 10.20 24.46 17.04
N ASN A 631 11.26 25.25 17.20
CA ASN A 631 11.83 25.57 18.51
C ASN A 631 10.84 26.34 19.39
N SER A 632 10.19 27.38 18.85
CA SER A 632 9.18 28.14 19.61
C SER A 632 8.02 27.24 20.03
N PHE A 633 7.44 26.51 19.06
CA PHE A 633 6.34 25.58 19.32
C PHE A 633 6.70 24.51 20.35
N PHE A 634 7.93 23.99 20.34
CA PHE A 634 8.38 23.04 21.36
C PHE A 634 8.44 23.67 22.76
N GLN A 635 8.95 24.90 22.87
CA GLN A 635 9.00 25.60 24.17
C GLN A 635 7.61 25.96 24.69
N ASP A 636 6.65 26.23 23.82
CA ASP A 636 5.27 26.49 24.22
C ASP A 636 4.53 25.19 24.60
N LEU A 637 4.80 24.09 23.88
CA LEU A 637 4.34 22.75 24.22
C LEU A 637 4.86 22.28 25.59
N LEU A 638 6.12 22.56 25.93
CA LEU A 638 6.70 22.26 27.25
C LEU A 638 6.08 23.06 28.41
N LYS A 639 5.43 24.20 28.14
CA LYS A 639 4.72 25.01 29.14
C LYS A 639 3.26 24.59 29.32
N ASN A 640 2.71 23.74 28.44
CA ASN A 640 1.32 23.33 28.50
C ASN A 640 1.08 22.49 29.76
N GLU A 641 0.09 22.84 30.58
CA GLU A 641 -0.25 22.13 31.82
C GLU A 641 -0.62 20.67 31.57
N ASN A 642 -1.19 20.37 30.39
CA ASN A 642 -1.60 19.05 29.94
C ASN A 642 -0.48 18.26 29.23
N ILE A 643 0.77 18.75 29.20
CA ILE A 643 1.88 18.15 28.43
C ILE A 643 2.12 16.66 28.72
N ILE A 644 1.84 16.20 29.94
CA ILE A 644 1.98 14.76 30.29
C ILE A 644 0.95 13.87 29.58
N TYR A 645 -0.18 14.41 29.13
CA TYR A 645 -1.20 13.69 28.36
C TYR A 645 -0.97 13.80 26.84
N LEU A 646 -0.21 14.82 26.41
CA LEU A 646 0.14 15.10 25.02
C LEU A 646 1.35 14.29 24.51
N ILE A 647 1.78 13.24 25.23
CA ILE A 647 2.93 12.42 24.83
C ILE A 647 2.74 11.82 23.41
N PRO A 648 1.59 11.23 23.03
CA PRO A 648 1.36 10.75 21.66
C PRO A 648 1.63 11.79 20.56
N PHE A 649 1.21 13.04 20.80
CA PHE A 649 1.47 14.17 19.91
C PHE A 649 2.95 14.58 19.91
N THR A 650 3.54 14.69 21.10
CA THR A 650 4.92 15.16 21.31
C THR A 650 5.95 14.22 20.68
N ILE A 651 5.69 12.90 20.64
CA ILE A 651 6.50 11.91 19.93
C ILE A 651 6.52 12.20 18.43
N THR A 652 5.36 12.31 17.81
CA THR A 652 5.23 12.55 16.36
C THR A 652 5.85 13.89 15.97
N PHE A 653 5.64 14.93 16.80
CA PHE A 653 6.25 16.23 16.61
C PHE A 653 7.79 16.20 16.76
N ALA A 654 8.34 15.45 17.73
CA ALA A 654 9.79 15.30 17.89
C ALA A 654 10.46 14.74 16.62
N ILE A 655 9.84 13.75 15.97
CA ILE A 655 10.35 13.16 14.72
C ILE A 655 10.41 14.22 13.60
N VAL A 656 9.37 15.06 13.46
CA VAL A 656 9.36 16.19 12.52
C VAL A 656 10.50 17.17 12.85
N HIS A 657 10.56 17.63 14.11
CA HIS A 657 11.48 18.65 14.56
C HIS A 657 12.96 18.24 14.39
N LEU A 658 13.32 17.04 14.83
CA LEU A 658 14.69 16.53 14.68
C LEU A 658 15.06 16.27 13.21
N THR A 659 14.09 15.96 12.33
CA THR A 659 14.36 15.83 10.89
C THR A 659 14.71 17.18 10.26
N ILE A 660 14.02 18.26 10.65
CA ILE A 660 14.31 19.63 10.19
C ILE A 660 15.71 20.07 10.67
N LEU A 661 16.02 19.87 11.96
CA LEU A 661 17.35 20.16 12.53
C LEU A 661 18.47 19.35 11.85
N ARG A 662 18.19 18.11 11.44
CA ARG A 662 19.15 17.30 10.67
C ARG A 662 19.34 17.83 9.25
N GLU A 663 18.33 18.44 8.64
CA GLU A 663 18.43 19.06 7.32
C GLU A 663 19.21 20.40 7.38
N SER A 664 19.06 21.20 8.43
CA SER A 664 19.86 22.44 8.63
C SER A 664 21.36 22.14 8.78
N ILE A 665 21.72 21.04 9.47
CA ILE A 665 23.10 20.55 9.55
C ILE A 665 23.65 20.16 8.17
N LYS A 666 22.86 19.48 7.32
CA LYS A 666 23.30 19.14 5.94
C LYS A 666 23.54 20.40 5.09
N LEU A 667 22.72 21.44 5.28
CA LEU A 667 22.87 22.74 4.63
C LEU A 667 24.01 23.59 5.24
N LYS A 668 24.74 23.07 6.23
CA LYS A 668 25.87 23.74 6.92
C LYS A 668 25.50 25.10 7.50
N MET A 669 24.32 25.19 8.13
CA MET A 669 23.85 26.43 8.72
C MET A 669 24.68 26.84 9.95
N PRO A 670 25.17 28.09 10.04
CA PRO A 670 26.12 28.50 11.09
C PRO A 670 25.50 28.51 12.50
N ASN A 671 24.18 28.71 12.62
CA ASN A 671 23.51 28.84 13.91
C ASN A 671 22.84 27.54 14.39
N PHE A 672 22.80 26.49 13.57
CA PHE A 672 22.06 25.25 13.85
C PHE A 672 22.96 24.03 13.60
N GLY A 673 23.96 23.88 14.46
CA GLY A 673 24.92 22.78 14.43
C GLY A 673 24.46 21.53 15.17
N ILE A 674 25.37 20.54 15.23
CA ILE A 674 25.15 19.26 15.93
C ILE A 674 24.83 19.46 17.43
N ASP A 675 25.34 20.52 18.05
CA ASP A 675 25.15 20.73 19.49
C ASP A 675 23.74 21.24 19.84
N GLU A 676 23.10 22.03 18.96
CA GLU A 676 21.68 22.37 19.13
C GLU A 676 20.80 21.13 18.94
N LEU A 677 21.12 20.26 17.97
CA LEU A 677 20.42 18.98 17.80
C LEU A 677 20.53 18.09 19.06
N LYS A 678 21.73 17.96 19.64
CA LYS A 678 21.94 17.23 20.92
C LYS A 678 21.13 17.83 22.07
N LYS A 679 21.13 19.15 22.20
CA LYS A 679 20.40 19.89 23.25
C LYS A 679 18.89 19.72 23.13
N ILE A 680 18.34 19.68 21.91
CA ILE A 680 16.91 19.43 21.69
C ILE A 680 16.56 17.96 21.95
N ILE A 681 17.40 17.00 21.52
CA ILE A 681 17.22 15.57 21.86
C ILE A 681 17.20 15.35 23.38
N SER A 682 18.14 15.96 24.11
CA SER A 682 18.21 15.86 25.57
C SER A 682 16.96 16.42 26.26
N GLN A 683 16.41 17.55 25.78
CA GLN A 683 15.14 18.09 26.29
C GLN A 683 13.95 17.14 26.07
N TYR A 684 13.85 16.51 24.90
CA TYR A 684 12.82 15.48 24.66
C TYR A 684 13.01 14.27 25.60
N GLN A 685 14.23 13.77 25.76
CA GLN A 685 14.53 12.65 26.67
C GLN A 685 14.15 12.95 28.13
N VAL A 686 14.49 14.15 28.62
CA VAL A 686 14.12 14.60 29.98
C VAL A 686 12.59 14.73 30.11
N HIS A 687 11.91 15.34 29.13
CA HIS A 687 10.46 15.45 29.13
C HIS A 687 9.77 14.07 29.20
N PHE A 688 10.13 13.13 28.33
CA PHE A 688 9.50 11.81 28.30
C PHE A 688 9.78 11.02 29.58
N THR A 689 11.01 11.06 30.10
CA THR A 689 11.38 10.39 31.36
C THR A 689 10.56 10.94 32.53
N ASN A 690 10.47 12.27 32.68
CA ASN A 690 9.73 12.91 33.77
C ASN A 690 8.20 12.76 33.64
N SER A 691 7.69 12.46 32.45
CA SER A 691 6.24 12.33 32.20
C SER A 691 5.73 10.89 32.31
N PHE A 692 6.60 9.88 32.10
CA PHE A 692 6.22 8.47 32.05
C PHE A 692 5.51 7.99 33.32
N ASP A 693 6.14 8.12 34.49
CA ASP A 693 5.55 7.64 35.75
C ASP A 693 4.33 8.47 36.15
N ARG A 694 4.36 9.79 35.93
CA ARG A 694 3.23 10.71 36.19
C ARG A 694 2.00 10.34 35.37
N PHE A 695 2.19 9.99 34.10
CA PHE A 695 1.13 9.53 33.21
C PHE A 695 0.49 8.25 33.73
N PHE A 696 1.28 7.26 34.15
CA PHE A 696 0.73 5.99 34.65
C PHE A 696 0.08 6.11 36.03
N MET A 697 0.54 7.00 36.90
CA MET A 697 -0.17 7.35 38.13
C MET A 697 -1.55 7.93 37.80
N TRP A 698 -1.64 8.89 36.88
CA TRP A 698 -2.93 9.43 36.42
C TRP A 698 -3.82 8.33 35.81
N ARG A 699 -3.27 7.48 34.93
CA ARG A 699 -4.02 6.43 34.24
C ARG A 699 -4.55 5.35 35.17
N MET A 700 -3.82 5.05 36.25
CA MET A 700 -4.26 4.15 37.32
C MET A 700 -5.47 4.71 38.08
N ASN A 701 -5.50 6.02 38.32
CA ASN A 701 -6.64 6.69 38.96
C ASN A 701 -7.91 6.72 38.09
N GLN A 702 -7.82 6.42 36.79
CA GLN A 702 -9.00 6.28 35.92
C GLN A 702 -9.67 4.90 36.00
N ILE A 703 -9.13 3.98 36.81
CA ILE A 703 -9.69 2.64 37.03
C ILE A 703 -10.30 2.61 38.43
N GLU A 704 -11.61 2.80 38.47
CA GLU A 704 -12.38 2.97 39.70
C GLU A 704 -12.95 1.65 40.21
N THR A 705 -13.37 1.65 41.48
CA THR A 705 -13.94 0.49 42.16
C THR A 705 -15.12 0.88 43.02
N GLU A 706 -16.28 0.28 42.77
CA GLU A 706 -17.49 0.46 43.56
C GLU A 706 -17.86 -0.83 44.29
N THR A 707 -18.48 -0.72 45.47
CA THR A 707 -18.95 -1.88 46.25
C THR A 707 -20.26 -1.57 46.96
N LEU A 708 -21.25 -2.44 46.79
CA LEU A 708 -22.60 -2.33 47.34
C LEU A 708 -22.95 -3.61 48.10
N ILE A 709 -23.54 -3.49 49.29
CA ILE A 709 -24.17 -4.63 49.97
C ILE A 709 -25.69 -4.41 49.94
N SER A 710 -26.43 -5.46 49.57
CA SER A 710 -27.88 -5.52 49.69
C SER A 710 -28.30 -6.85 50.31
N ASN A 711 -29.55 -6.96 50.76
CA ASN A 711 -30.12 -8.27 51.11
C ASN A 711 -30.27 -9.12 49.84
N ASP A 712 -30.04 -10.43 49.93
CA ASP A 712 -30.25 -11.36 48.83
C ASP A 712 -31.75 -11.64 48.63
N SER A 713 -32.37 -10.96 47.66
CA SER A 713 -33.79 -11.08 47.33
C SER A 713 -34.21 -12.49 46.87
N ASN A 714 -33.25 -13.35 46.53
CA ASN A 714 -33.52 -14.72 46.07
C ASN A 714 -33.47 -15.76 47.21
N SER A 715 -33.22 -15.31 48.45
CA SER A 715 -33.12 -16.16 49.63
C SER A 715 -34.31 -15.97 50.57
N LYS A 716 -34.71 -17.05 51.25
CA LYS A 716 -35.77 -17.04 52.28
C LYS A 716 -35.27 -16.60 53.67
N SER A 717 -33.97 -16.32 53.82
CA SER A 717 -33.36 -15.88 55.07
C SER A 717 -33.28 -14.36 55.16
N LEU A 718 -33.62 -13.78 56.31
CA LEU A 718 -33.41 -12.35 56.58
C LEU A 718 -31.93 -11.98 56.82
N PHE A 719 -31.04 -12.97 56.92
CA PHE A 719 -29.61 -12.81 57.19
C PHE A 719 -28.72 -13.20 56.00
N SER A 720 -29.29 -13.42 54.81
CA SER A 720 -28.50 -13.62 53.58
C SER A 720 -28.22 -12.29 52.90
N PHE A 721 -26.94 -11.96 52.83
CA PHE A 721 -26.43 -10.75 52.19
C PHE A 721 -25.81 -11.06 50.84
N ARG A 722 -25.94 -10.09 49.93
CA ARG A 722 -25.30 -10.08 48.62
C ARG A 722 -24.44 -8.83 48.53
N ALA A 723 -23.14 -9.03 48.51
CA ALA A 723 -22.20 -8.00 48.12
C ALA A 723 -22.09 -8.03 46.58
N ASN A 724 -22.33 -6.90 45.94
CA ASN A 724 -21.98 -6.66 44.54
C ASN A 724 -20.77 -5.70 44.53
N GLY A 725 -19.92 -5.82 43.53
CA GLY A 725 -18.86 -4.85 43.33
C GLY A 725 -18.48 -4.74 41.86
N GLU A 726 -17.98 -3.57 41.47
CA GLU A 726 -17.62 -3.23 40.10
C GLU A 726 -16.19 -2.70 40.06
N VAL A 727 -15.42 -3.11 39.04
CA VAL A 727 -14.18 -2.46 38.61
C VAL A 727 -14.42 -1.88 37.23
N LYS A 728 -14.18 -0.58 37.05
CA LYS A 728 -14.48 0.13 35.81
C LYS A 728 -13.32 0.98 35.34
N ASP A 729 -12.92 0.82 34.08
CA ASP A 729 -11.98 1.70 33.40
C ASP A 729 -12.77 2.81 32.69
N ASN A 730 -12.67 4.04 33.19
CA ASN A 730 -13.39 5.19 32.64
C ASN A 730 -12.83 5.70 31.29
N ILE A 731 -11.67 5.19 30.84
CA ILE A 731 -11.09 5.54 29.53
C ILE A 731 -11.50 4.50 28.48
N SER A 732 -11.23 3.21 28.74
CA SER A 732 -11.55 2.15 27.78
C SER A 732 -13.01 1.65 27.87
N ASN A 733 -13.81 2.22 28.78
CA ASN A 733 -15.19 1.82 29.10
C ASN A 733 -15.34 0.31 29.35
N LYS A 734 -14.31 -0.30 29.96
CA LYS A 734 -14.30 -1.72 30.35
C LYS A 734 -14.82 -1.87 31.76
N THR A 735 -15.66 -2.88 31.98
CA THR A 735 -16.29 -3.12 33.28
C THR A 735 -16.21 -4.59 33.66
N VAL A 736 -15.89 -4.85 34.92
CA VAL A 736 -15.91 -6.20 35.50
C VAL A 736 -16.70 -6.17 36.81
N ASN A 737 -17.73 -6.99 36.88
CA ASN A 737 -18.72 -7.03 37.95
C ASN A 737 -18.62 -8.33 38.75
N TYR A 738 -18.76 -8.25 40.07
CA TYR A 738 -18.64 -9.38 40.99
C TYR A 738 -19.84 -9.49 41.90
N ILE A 739 -20.21 -10.72 42.21
CA ILE A 739 -21.26 -11.06 43.17
C ILE A 739 -20.71 -12.04 44.19
N ALA A 740 -20.87 -11.72 45.48
CA ALA A 740 -20.50 -12.58 46.59
C ALA A 740 -21.68 -12.72 47.56
N LYS A 741 -21.90 -13.94 48.06
CA LYS A 741 -22.84 -14.22 49.17
C LYS A 741 -22.17 -13.89 50.51
N SER A 742 -21.88 -12.60 50.70
CA SER A 742 -21.15 -12.05 51.84
C SER A 742 -21.76 -10.73 52.29
N SER A 743 -21.58 -10.42 53.58
CA SER A 743 -21.88 -9.11 54.20
C SER A 743 -20.64 -8.21 54.32
N ASP A 744 -19.49 -8.63 53.80
CA ASP A 744 -18.23 -7.89 53.87
C ASP A 744 -17.78 -7.41 52.48
N LYS A 745 -17.48 -6.11 52.37
CA LYS A 745 -16.97 -5.45 51.14
C LYS A 745 -15.48 -5.71 50.90
N LEU A 746 -14.70 -5.97 51.96
CA LEU A 746 -13.24 -6.18 51.87
C LEU A 746 -12.88 -7.48 51.13
N VAL A 747 -13.86 -8.38 50.98
CA VAL A 747 -13.75 -9.61 50.19
C VAL A 747 -13.34 -9.33 48.73
N PHE A 748 -13.63 -8.15 48.20
CA PHE A 748 -13.26 -7.78 46.83
C PHE A 748 -11.82 -7.23 46.68
N THR A 749 -11.19 -6.70 47.75
CA THR A 749 -9.98 -5.86 47.64
C THR A 749 -8.87 -6.49 46.79
N ARG A 750 -8.46 -7.72 47.11
CA ARG A 750 -7.38 -8.43 46.39
C ARG A 750 -7.70 -8.66 44.91
N VAL A 751 -8.95 -9.05 44.60
CA VAL A 751 -9.40 -9.33 43.23
C VAL A 751 -9.46 -8.02 42.43
N PHE A 752 -9.92 -6.95 43.06
CA PHE A 752 -10.01 -5.62 42.45
C PHE A 752 -8.64 -5.02 42.14
N ASP A 753 -7.67 -5.20 43.04
CA ASP A 753 -6.29 -4.76 42.80
C ASP A 753 -5.65 -5.51 41.62
N LEU A 754 -5.93 -6.82 41.47
CA LEU A 754 -5.49 -7.61 40.31
C LEU A 754 -6.15 -7.18 38.99
N ILE A 755 -7.44 -6.83 39.00
CA ILE A 755 -8.14 -6.32 37.80
C ILE A 755 -7.66 -4.91 37.43
N LYS A 756 -7.43 -4.04 38.42
CA LYS A 756 -6.78 -2.73 38.22
C LYS A 756 -5.41 -2.88 37.59
N LEU A 757 -4.58 -3.78 38.13
CA LEU A 757 -3.26 -4.08 37.59
C LEU A 757 -3.34 -4.62 36.15
N ARG A 758 -4.29 -5.54 35.87
CA ARG A 758 -4.57 -6.06 34.52
C ARG A 758 -4.92 -4.95 33.53
N MET A 759 -5.91 -4.11 33.85
CA MET A 759 -6.35 -2.99 33.00
C MET A 759 -5.23 -1.95 32.78
N LEU A 760 -4.47 -1.63 33.84
CA LEU A 760 -3.31 -0.75 33.75
C LEU A 760 -2.21 -1.32 32.85
N ASN A 761 -1.98 -2.64 32.90
CA ASN A 761 -1.00 -3.31 32.03
C ASN A 761 -1.45 -3.37 30.56
N GLU A 762 -2.74 -3.57 30.30
CA GLU A 762 -3.28 -3.46 28.94
C GLU A 762 -3.10 -2.04 28.37
N ALA A 763 -3.37 -1.00 29.16
CA ALA A 763 -3.13 0.39 28.78
C ALA A 763 -1.63 0.70 28.58
N LYS A 764 -0.76 0.15 29.44
CA LYS A 764 0.70 0.20 29.28
C LYS A 764 1.17 -0.44 27.97
N ALA A 765 0.68 -1.63 27.64
CA ALA A 765 1.05 -2.34 26.42
C ALA A 765 0.69 -1.53 25.16
N LYS A 766 -0.54 -0.99 25.09
CA LYS A 766 -0.97 -0.08 24.02
C LYS A 766 -0.09 1.17 23.91
N LEU A 767 0.33 1.74 25.05
CA LEU A 767 1.21 2.91 25.04
C LEU A 767 2.64 2.57 24.56
N MET A 768 3.17 1.38 24.87
CA MET A 768 4.49 0.95 24.40
C MET A 768 4.58 0.91 22.87
N GLU A 769 3.52 0.49 22.18
CA GLU A 769 3.43 0.50 20.72
C GLU A 769 3.63 1.92 20.14
N MET A 770 3.18 2.95 20.86
CA MET A 770 3.34 4.36 20.47
C MET A 770 4.69 4.96 20.85
N PHE A 771 5.32 4.49 21.94
CA PHE A 771 6.55 5.05 22.50
C PHE A 771 7.85 4.62 21.80
N LEU A 772 7.82 3.51 21.05
CA LEU A 772 9.01 2.92 20.43
C LEU A 772 9.90 3.91 19.63
N PRO A 773 9.38 4.93 18.92
CA PRO A 773 10.21 5.92 18.20
C PRO A 773 11.09 6.81 19.10
N ILE A 774 10.71 7.07 20.37
CA ILE A 774 11.46 7.95 21.29
C ILE A 774 12.90 7.45 21.48
N PHE A 775 13.05 6.13 21.60
CA PHE A 775 14.34 5.51 21.90
C PHE A 775 15.29 5.50 20.69
N SER A 776 14.78 5.87 19.50
CA SER A 776 15.58 6.10 18.30
C SER A 776 15.99 7.57 18.08
N LEU A 777 15.64 8.52 18.96
CA LEU A 777 15.93 9.96 18.76
C LEU A 777 17.43 10.28 18.71
N ASP A 778 18.29 9.55 19.44
CA ASP A 778 19.75 9.73 19.37
C ASP A 778 20.34 9.45 17.96
N LYS A 779 19.64 8.65 17.15
CA LYS A 779 20.06 8.28 15.78
C LYS A 779 19.90 9.41 14.76
N PHE A 780 19.31 10.53 15.16
CA PHE A 780 19.29 11.74 14.36
C PHE A 780 20.67 12.41 14.29
N ILE A 781 21.54 12.18 15.29
CA ILE A 781 22.91 12.70 15.34
C ILE A 781 23.79 11.92 14.33
N PRO A 782 24.38 12.57 13.31
CA PRO A 782 25.24 11.88 12.35
C PRO A 782 26.48 11.26 13.03
N ASN A 783 26.77 10.00 12.71
CA ASN A 783 27.95 9.23 13.15
C ASN A 783 28.11 9.06 14.68
N ASN A 784 27.07 9.30 15.48
CA ASN A 784 27.16 9.14 16.93
C ASN A 784 27.06 7.67 17.36
N LYS A 785 27.88 7.26 18.34
CA LYS A 785 27.55 6.10 19.18
C LYS A 785 26.69 6.61 20.35
N PRO A 786 25.59 5.93 20.72
CA PRO A 786 24.70 6.41 21.77
C PRO A 786 25.45 6.55 23.10
N SER A 787 25.45 7.77 23.65
CA SER A 787 26.22 8.15 24.85
C SER A 787 25.44 8.01 26.15
N CYS A 788 24.12 7.81 26.09
CA CYS A 788 23.29 7.65 27.27
C CYS A 788 23.36 6.22 27.83
N GLU A 789 23.05 6.10 29.13
CA GLU A 789 22.77 4.82 29.76
C GLU A 789 21.53 4.18 29.12
N PRO A 790 21.50 2.84 28.97
CA PRO A 790 20.39 2.17 28.31
C PRO A 790 19.10 2.30 29.12
N PHE A 791 18.11 3.00 28.55
CA PHE A 791 16.79 3.17 29.17
C PHE A 791 16.17 1.81 29.48
N LYS A 792 15.76 1.63 30.75
CA LYS A 792 15.04 0.45 31.23
C LYS A 792 13.57 0.81 31.41
N ILE A 793 12.68 0.07 30.76
CA ILE A 793 11.25 0.18 31.02
C ILE A 793 10.97 -0.58 32.33
N SER A 794 10.17 -0.01 33.23
CA SER A 794 9.86 -0.60 34.53
C SER A 794 9.06 -1.92 34.39
N SER A 795 9.23 -2.83 35.36
CA SER A 795 8.74 -4.21 35.27
C SER A 795 7.21 -4.29 35.15
N PHE A 796 6.72 -5.05 34.18
CA PHE A 796 5.29 -5.28 33.95
C PHE A 796 4.78 -6.47 34.77
N TRP A 797 4.23 -6.25 35.97
CA TRP A 797 3.71 -7.35 36.82
C TRP A 797 2.38 -7.91 36.32
N ILE A 798 2.37 -9.17 35.89
CA ILE A 798 1.26 -9.81 35.17
C ILE A 798 0.82 -11.06 35.92
N GLY A 799 -0.48 -11.17 36.15
CA GLY A 799 -1.08 -12.26 36.90
C GLY A 799 -0.95 -12.10 38.42
N PRO A 800 -1.47 -13.06 39.19
CA PRO A 800 -2.17 -14.25 38.71
C PRO A 800 -3.55 -13.89 38.15
N TYR A 801 -3.92 -14.48 37.01
CA TYR A 801 -5.19 -14.20 36.34
C TYR A 801 -6.01 -15.49 36.15
N GLY A 802 -7.22 -15.52 36.71
CA GLY A 802 -8.19 -16.61 36.63
C GLY A 802 -9.57 -16.15 36.13
N VAL A 803 -10.59 -17.00 36.37
CA VAL A 803 -12.01 -16.68 36.05
C VAL A 803 -12.45 -15.40 36.74
N ASP A 804 -11.99 -15.21 37.97
CA ASP A 804 -12.15 -13.99 38.77
C ASP A 804 -11.37 -12.77 38.26
N THR A 805 -10.77 -12.81 37.07
CA THR A 805 -10.11 -11.65 36.43
C THR A 805 -10.30 -11.59 34.90
N PHE A 806 -10.87 -12.63 34.29
CA PHE A 806 -11.17 -12.73 32.85
C PHE A 806 -12.37 -13.66 32.62
N PRO A 807 -13.16 -13.47 31.54
CA PRO A 807 -13.16 -12.31 30.65
C PRO A 807 -13.72 -11.06 31.36
N ASP A 808 -13.89 -9.95 30.62
CA ASP A 808 -14.70 -8.83 31.11
C ASP A 808 -16.19 -9.24 31.22
N GLY A 809 -16.95 -8.61 32.12
CA GLY A 809 -18.34 -8.99 32.42
C GLY A 809 -18.60 -9.38 33.88
N GLN A 810 -19.58 -10.25 34.12
CA GLN A 810 -20.10 -10.56 35.46
C GLN A 810 -19.61 -11.92 35.99
N HIS A 811 -19.07 -11.94 37.20
CA HIS A 811 -18.45 -13.08 37.87
C HIS A 811 -19.07 -13.37 39.24
N ASN A 812 -18.96 -14.62 39.69
CA ASN A 812 -19.29 -15.03 41.05
C ASN A 812 -17.99 -15.29 41.82
N LEU A 813 -17.89 -14.80 43.05
CA LEU A 813 -16.65 -14.79 43.83
C LEU A 813 -16.22 -16.16 44.42
N ASP A 814 -16.91 -17.25 44.08
CA ASP A 814 -16.67 -18.57 44.67
C ASP A 814 -15.73 -19.49 43.86
N ASP A 815 -15.39 -19.14 42.61
CA ASP A 815 -14.70 -20.06 41.68
C ASP A 815 -13.21 -20.34 41.98
N ASN A 816 -12.53 -19.49 42.78
CA ASN A 816 -11.06 -19.51 42.93
C ASN A 816 -10.53 -19.60 44.37
N ARG A 817 -11.38 -19.93 45.37
CA ARG A 817 -11.01 -19.99 46.81
C ARG A 817 -9.84 -20.93 47.17
N GLY A 818 -9.38 -21.76 46.23
CA GLY A 818 -8.33 -22.77 46.43
C GLY A 818 -6.93 -22.42 45.92
N LEU A 819 -6.66 -21.18 45.50
CA LEU A 819 -5.35 -20.80 44.92
C LEU A 819 -4.47 -20.03 45.91
N PHE A 820 -3.31 -20.62 46.24
CA PHE A 820 -2.24 -19.97 47.00
C PHE A 820 -1.13 -19.52 46.04
N TYR A 821 -0.55 -18.34 46.28
CA TYR A 821 0.49 -17.75 45.46
C TYR A 821 1.66 -17.29 46.35
N ASN A 822 2.89 -17.65 45.98
CA ASN A 822 4.11 -17.14 46.61
C ASN A 822 4.81 -16.19 45.64
N ILE A 823 5.20 -15.01 46.10
CA ILE A 823 6.01 -14.07 45.32
C ILE A 823 7.49 -14.42 45.56
N SER A 824 8.25 -14.68 44.49
CA SER A 824 9.71 -14.76 44.56
C SER A 824 10.29 -13.47 43.99
N GLU A 825 11.10 -12.78 44.79
CA GLU A 825 11.78 -11.55 44.38
C GLU A 825 13.22 -11.90 43.96
N ASP A 826 13.43 -12.09 42.67
CA ASP A 826 14.75 -12.14 42.04
C ASP A 826 15.06 -10.76 41.42
N ASP A 827 16.26 -10.23 41.60
CA ASP A 827 16.67 -8.97 40.94
C ASP A 827 16.94 -9.17 39.43
N PRO A 828 16.55 -8.24 38.54
CA PRO A 828 16.70 -8.40 37.09
C PRO A 828 18.14 -8.30 36.57
N GLY A 829 18.38 -8.77 35.34
CA GLY A 829 19.69 -8.80 34.68
C GLY A 829 19.62 -9.21 33.19
N VAL A 830 20.72 -9.12 32.45
CA VAL A 830 20.76 -9.51 31.02
C VAL A 830 20.59 -11.03 30.90
N ILE A 831 19.55 -11.49 30.20
CA ILE A 831 19.22 -12.91 30.09
C ILE A 831 20.05 -13.56 28.97
N THR A 832 20.77 -14.63 29.29
CA THR A 832 21.57 -15.42 28.33
C THR A 832 20.89 -16.74 27.94
N LYS A 833 20.01 -17.25 28.80
CA LYS A 833 19.30 -18.53 28.60
C LYS A 833 18.02 -18.61 29.43
N ILE A 834 17.00 -19.27 28.89
CA ILE A 834 15.78 -19.63 29.61
C ILE A 834 15.55 -21.13 29.47
N LYS A 835 15.40 -21.83 30.60
CA LYS A 835 14.82 -23.18 30.64
C LYS A 835 13.40 -23.10 31.14
N LEU A 836 12.47 -23.70 30.42
CA LEU A 836 11.05 -23.70 30.75
C LEU A 836 10.52 -25.13 30.68
N ARG A 837 9.80 -25.55 31.72
CA ARG A 837 9.12 -26.85 31.76
C ARG A 837 7.64 -26.63 31.51
N HIS A 838 7.08 -27.39 30.56
CA HIS A 838 5.67 -27.26 30.20
C HIS A 838 5.00 -28.59 29.85
N GLY A 839 3.76 -28.75 30.31
CA GLY A 839 2.83 -29.78 29.91
C GLY A 839 1.53 -29.14 29.45
N SER A 840 0.45 -29.41 30.19
CA SER A 840 -0.83 -28.70 30.05
C SER A 840 -0.81 -27.27 30.62
N LEU A 841 0.23 -26.95 31.40
CA LEU A 841 0.52 -25.71 32.11
C LEU A 841 2.01 -25.36 31.93
N ILE A 842 2.44 -24.17 32.37
CA ILE A 842 3.86 -23.87 32.60
C ILE A 842 4.23 -24.33 34.03
N ASP A 843 4.94 -25.45 34.13
CA ASP A 843 5.29 -26.10 35.39
C ASP A 843 6.35 -25.31 36.18
N SER A 844 7.41 -24.85 35.50
CA SER A 844 8.48 -24.05 36.11
C SER A 844 9.37 -23.35 35.06
N MET A 845 10.06 -22.29 35.46
CA MET A 845 11.04 -21.56 34.66
C MET A 845 12.35 -21.34 35.45
N GLN A 846 13.48 -21.43 34.75
CA GLN A 846 14.80 -21.05 35.23
C GLN A 846 15.40 -20.05 34.24
N ILE A 847 15.81 -18.88 34.74
CA ILE A 847 16.30 -17.76 33.92
C ILE A 847 17.74 -17.50 34.30
N PHE A 848 18.65 -17.59 33.32
CA PHE A 848 20.09 -17.45 33.53
C PHE A 848 20.53 -16.06 33.08
N TYR A 849 21.28 -15.39 33.94
CA TYR A 849 21.75 -14.03 33.74
C TYR A 849 23.25 -13.98 33.38
N GLU A 850 23.66 -12.93 32.69
CA GLU A 850 25.05 -12.68 32.25
C GLU A 850 26.04 -12.57 33.43
N ASP A 851 25.57 -12.08 34.57
CA ASP A 851 26.32 -12.03 35.84
C ASP A 851 26.39 -13.37 36.61
N GLY A 852 25.85 -14.44 36.02
CA GLY A 852 25.85 -15.80 36.57
C GLY A 852 24.70 -16.11 37.53
N ARG A 853 23.82 -15.15 37.84
CA ARG A 853 22.62 -15.42 38.66
C ARG A 853 21.62 -16.31 37.91
N ILE A 854 20.83 -17.07 38.68
CA ILE A 854 19.78 -17.96 38.13
C ILE A 854 18.46 -17.69 38.88
N GLY A 855 17.55 -16.95 38.25
CA GLY A 855 16.20 -16.75 38.77
C GLY A 855 15.32 -18.00 38.58
N ARG A 856 14.34 -18.21 39.46
CA ARG A 856 13.48 -19.41 39.43
C ARG A 856 12.03 -19.09 39.74
N ILE A 857 11.11 -19.59 38.90
CA ILE A 857 9.67 -19.39 39.05
C ILE A 857 8.96 -20.75 38.98
N GLY A 858 8.16 -21.05 40.01
CA GLY A 858 7.52 -22.36 40.19
C GLY A 858 8.48 -23.47 40.63
N ASN A 859 7.93 -24.55 41.18
CA ASN A 859 8.67 -25.76 41.55
C ASN A 859 8.13 -27.04 40.87
N GLY A 860 7.19 -26.90 39.93
CA GLY A 860 6.65 -28.01 39.15
C GLY A 860 7.75 -28.77 38.40
N THR A 861 7.91 -30.05 38.74
CA THR A 861 8.84 -31.00 38.09
C THR A 861 8.21 -31.69 36.87
N GLY A 862 6.94 -31.39 36.57
CA GLY A 862 6.20 -31.91 35.42
C GLY A 862 6.71 -31.41 34.08
N GLY A 863 5.91 -31.65 33.04
CA GLY A 863 6.15 -31.16 31.69
C GLY A 863 7.38 -31.75 30.97
N ARG A 864 7.55 -31.31 29.72
CA ARG A 864 8.80 -31.45 28.95
C ARG A 864 9.63 -30.18 29.13
N GLU A 865 10.96 -30.33 29.14
CA GLU A 865 11.86 -29.18 29.16
C GLU A 865 12.05 -28.62 27.75
N HIS A 866 11.81 -27.32 27.61
CA HIS A 866 12.16 -26.52 26.44
C HIS A 866 13.27 -25.54 26.87
N THR A 867 14.31 -25.41 26.06
CA THR A 867 15.46 -24.54 26.36
C THR A 867 15.66 -23.53 25.25
N ILE A 868 15.58 -22.26 25.60
CA ILE A 868 15.98 -21.13 24.76
C ILE A 868 17.42 -20.79 25.18
N SER A 869 18.38 -21.02 24.29
CA SER A 869 19.81 -20.70 24.50
C SER A 869 20.25 -19.61 23.53
N ASP A 870 21.52 -19.22 23.63
CA ASP A 870 22.20 -18.33 22.68
C ASP A 870 21.49 -16.97 22.55
N LEU A 871 21.05 -16.43 23.69
CA LEU A 871 20.51 -15.08 23.81
C LEU A 871 21.68 -14.10 24.00
N ASP A 872 21.89 -13.23 23.00
CA ASP A 872 22.98 -12.26 22.96
C ASP A 872 22.56 -10.96 22.24
N GLU A 873 23.51 -10.12 21.81
CA GLU A 873 23.21 -8.89 21.06
C GLU A 873 22.69 -9.13 19.62
N SER A 874 22.89 -10.33 19.07
CA SER A 874 22.47 -10.73 17.72
C SER A 874 21.10 -11.41 17.71
N SER A 875 20.77 -12.17 18.75
CA SER A 875 19.54 -12.95 18.89
C SER A 875 18.94 -12.72 20.28
N TYR A 876 17.86 -11.94 20.36
CA TYR A 876 17.21 -11.61 21.63
C TYR A 876 15.68 -11.57 21.54
N ILE A 877 15.05 -11.85 22.68
CA ILE A 877 13.60 -11.81 22.85
C ILE A 877 13.14 -10.35 22.90
N ILE A 878 12.16 -10.00 22.06
CA ILE A 878 11.60 -8.65 21.95
C ILE A 878 10.22 -8.51 22.58
N ALA A 879 9.46 -9.60 22.68
CA ALA A 879 8.12 -9.63 23.22
C ALA A 879 7.71 -11.04 23.68
N ALA A 880 6.63 -11.12 24.45
CA ALA A 880 6.00 -12.37 24.89
C ALA A 880 4.47 -12.29 24.76
N ASN A 881 3.85 -13.43 24.45
CA ASN A 881 2.41 -13.64 24.51
C ASN A 881 2.09 -14.68 25.59
N LEU A 882 1.11 -14.38 26.45
CA LEU A 882 0.83 -15.09 27.70
C LEU A 882 -0.63 -15.52 27.72
N LYS A 883 -0.91 -16.80 28.03
CA LYS A 883 -2.28 -17.32 28.10
C LYS A 883 -2.56 -17.91 29.48
N PHE A 884 -3.63 -17.42 30.10
CA PHE A 884 -3.97 -17.71 31.48
C PHE A 884 -5.22 -18.59 31.59
N GLY A 885 -5.26 -19.44 32.60
CA GLY A 885 -6.42 -20.26 32.94
C GLY A 885 -6.33 -20.82 34.35
N GLY A 886 -7.43 -20.75 35.10
CA GLY A 886 -7.50 -21.22 36.49
C GLY A 886 -6.51 -20.55 37.44
N GLY A 887 -6.16 -19.26 37.22
CA GLY A 887 -5.19 -18.53 38.05
C GLY A 887 -3.72 -18.80 37.71
N LEU A 888 -3.44 -19.64 36.70
CA LEU A 888 -2.10 -20.07 36.32
C LEU A 888 -1.78 -19.68 34.85
N LEU A 889 -0.49 -19.63 34.53
CA LEU A 889 0.00 -19.49 33.16
C LEU A 889 -0.12 -20.85 32.45
N CYS A 890 -1.12 -21.03 31.58
CA CYS A 890 -1.26 -22.26 30.79
C CYS A 890 -0.26 -22.30 29.61
N SER A 891 0.16 -21.14 29.09
CA SER A 891 1.05 -21.05 27.92
C SER A 891 1.82 -19.73 27.82
N ILE A 892 3.01 -19.78 27.24
CA ILE A 892 3.83 -18.63 26.87
C ILE A 892 4.45 -18.83 25.47
N GLU A 893 4.54 -17.75 24.70
CA GLU A 893 5.22 -17.70 23.40
C GLU A 893 6.18 -16.51 23.40
N PHE A 894 7.43 -16.71 22.99
CA PHE A 894 8.44 -15.65 22.90
C PHE A 894 8.74 -15.30 21.44
N PHE A 895 8.83 -14.00 21.16
CA PHE A 895 9.14 -13.45 19.84
C PHE A 895 10.56 -12.88 19.83
N PHE A 896 11.30 -13.10 18.74
CA PHE A 896 12.70 -12.71 18.59
C PHE A 896 12.87 -11.53 17.62
N ASN A 897 13.98 -10.80 17.75
CA ASN A 897 14.35 -9.65 16.92
C ASN A 897 14.48 -9.98 15.42
N ASP A 898 14.74 -11.24 15.06
CA ASP A 898 14.84 -11.75 13.70
C ASP A 898 13.49 -12.21 13.10
N GLY A 899 12.38 -12.04 13.83
CA GLY A 899 11.03 -12.42 13.41
C GLY A 899 10.66 -13.89 13.68
N LYS A 900 11.55 -14.69 14.29
CA LYS A 900 11.19 -16.04 14.77
C LYS A 900 10.31 -15.97 16.03
N THR A 901 9.70 -17.09 16.34
CA THR A 901 8.96 -17.35 17.59
C THR A 901 9.32 -18.74 18.12
N THR A 902 9.19 -18.97 19.44
CA THR A 902 9.18 -20.33 20.01
C THR A 902 7.96 -21.15 19.58
N GLY A 903 6.93 -20.48 19.07
CA GLY A 903 5.56 -20.98 19.12
C GLY A 903 5.01 -20.99 20.56
N ALA A 904 3.73 -21.33 20.70
CA ALA A 904 3.12 -21.50 22.01
C ALA A 904 3.72 -22.70 22.76
N LEU A 905 4.47 -22.43 23.82
CA LEU A 905 4.94 -23.41 24.80
C LEU A 905 3.83 -23.62 25.83
N GLY A 906 3.56 -24.87 26.19
CA GLY A 906 2.38 -25.28 26.98
C GLY A 906 1.21 -25.76 26.10
N ILE A 907 -0.01 -25.69 26.65
CA ILE A 907 -1.30 -26.09 26.04
C ILE A 907 -1.52 -27.61 25.87
N ASN A 908 -2.51 -28.12 26.59
CA ASN A 908 -3.36 -29.24 26.14
C ASN A 908 -4.82 -28.76 26.16
N PRO A 909 -5.54 -28.71 25.02
CA PRO A 909 -6.90 -28.18 24.94
C PRO A 909 -7.91 -28.85 25.89
N ASN A 910 -7.63 -30.09 26.30
CA ASN A 910 -8.54 -30.89 27.13
C ASN A 910 -8.35 -30.68 28.65
N VAL A 911 -7.40 -29.85 29.12
CA VAL A 911 -6.97 -29.81 30.53
C VAL A 911 -6.94 -28.39 31.16
N CYS A 912 -6.59 -27.36 30.39
CA CYS A 912 -6.61 -25.94 30.82
C CYS A 912 -7.56 -25.17 29.91
N LYS A 913 -8.75 -24.77 30.41
CA LYS A 913 -9.60 -23.83 29.65
C LYS A 913 -8.92 -22.46 29.71
N ILE A 914 -8.46 -21.96 28.56
CA ILE A 914 -7.91 -20.61 28.43
C ILE A 914 -9.04 -19.60 28.69
N ILE A 915 -8.74 -18.58 29.49
CA ILE A 915 -9.70 -17.56 29.94
C ILE A 915 -9.30 -16.17 29.42
N GLY A 916 -7.99 -15.90 29.29
CA GLY A 916 -7.48 -14.63 28.76
C GLY A 916 -6.10 -14.79 28.09
N GLU A 917 -5.78 -13.85 27.20
CA GLU A 917 -4.49 -13.71 26.51
C GLU A 917 -3.99 -12.27 26.72
N ILE A 918 -2.70 -12.08 27.03
CA ILE A 918 -2.06 -10.76 27.16
C ILE A 918 -0.72 -10.77 26.41
N ARG A 919 -0.47 -9.71 25.64
CA ARG A 919 0.73 -9.52 24.80
C ARG A 919 1.55 -8.35 25.32
N ILE A 920 2.86 -8.56 25.49
CA ILE A 920 3.74 -7.63 26.22
C ILE A 920 5.12 -7.56 25.57
N GLY A 921 5.66 -6.34 25.52
CA GLY A 921 6.89 -5.99 24.81
C GLY A 921 6.58 -5.17 23.55
N PRO A 922 7.54 -4.44 22.97
CA PRO A 922 7.28 -3.67 21.77
C PRO A 922 7.22 -4.59 20.55
N PHE A 923 6.04 -4.71 19.94
CA PHE A 923 5.83 -5.52 18.76
C PHE A 923 6.29 -4.79 17.48
N GLY A 924 6.96 -5.50 16.57
CA GLY A 924 7.47 -4.98 15.30
C GLY A 924 8.80 -5.63 14.91
N ASN A 925 9.06 -5.78 13.60
CA ASN A 925 10.29 -6.40 13.11
C ASN A 925 11.51 -5.52 13.42
N HIS A 926 12.63 -6.18 13.76
CA HIS A 926 13.88 -5.54 14.15
C HIS A 926 13.72 -4.57 15.34
N ASN A 927 12.86 -4.88 16.33
CA ASN A 927 12.78 -4.12 17.57
C ASN A 927 14.14 -4.13 18.30
N GLU A 928 14.53 -2.99 18.87
CA GLU A 928 15.77 -2.75 19.64
C GLU A 928 15.59 -2.87 21.15
N PHE A 929 14.47 -3.39 21.62
CA PHE A 929 14.30 -3.74 23.03
C PHE A 929 14.54 -5.22 23.22
N ARG A 930 15.51 -5.57 24.07
CA ARG A 930 15.67 -6.94 24.56
C ARG A 930 14.96 -7.10 25.89
N LEU A 931 14.46 -8.31 26.11
CA LEU A 931 14.05 -8.76 27.42
C LEU A 931 15.28 -8.86 28.34
N SER A 932 15.23 -8.16 29.46
CA SER A 932 16.35 -7.90 30.37
C SER A 932 16.00 -8.22 31.83
N GLY A 933 15.03 -9.10 32.02
CA GLY A 933 14.55 -9.51 33.34
C GLY A 933 13.25 -10.28 33.21
N ILE A 934 13.20 -11.44 33.87
CA ILE A 934 11.96 -12.17 34.14
C ILE A 934 11.98 -12.47 35.63
N ILE A 935 10.99 -11.94 36.34
CA ILE A 935 10.75 -12.19 37.76
C ILE A 935 9.33 -12.75 37.91
N GLY A 936 8.97 -13.32 39.05
CA GLY A 936 7.61 -13.86 39.21
C GLY A 936 7.51 -14.89 40.31
N GLY A 937 6.32 -15.49 40.43
CA GLY A 937 6.01 -16.38 41.51
C GLY A 937 5.07 -17.51 41.14
N GLY A 938 5.13 -18.53 41.98
CA GLY A 938 4.39 -19.76 41.81
C GLY A 938 2.96 -19.67 42.34
N GLY A 939 2.11 -20.59 41.88
CA GLY A 939 0.76 -20.80 42.37
C GLY A 939 0.39 -22.28 42.44
N LYS A 940 -0.44 -22.63 43.43
CA LYS A 940 -0.88 -24.00 43.67
C LYS A 940 -2.40 -24.06 43.79
N MET A 941 -3.01 -24.94 43.00
CA MET A 941 -4.43 -25.30 43.12
C MET A 941 -4.64 -26.30 44.27
N HIS A 942 -5.63 -26.04 45.13
CA HIS A 942 -5.93 -26.85 46.32
C HIS A 942 -6.13 -28.36 46.03
N ASP A 943 -6.75 -28.68 44.88
CA ASP A 943 -7.23 -30.03 44.56
C ASP A 943 -6.31 -30.81 43.58
N ARG A 944 -5.13 -30.28 43.24
CA ARG A 944 -4.21 -30.93 42.29
C ARG A 944 -2.80 -31.08 42.86
N ASN A 945 -2.32 -32.33 42.95
CA ASN A 945 -0.95 -32.69 43.38
C ASN A 945 0.17 -32.34 42.38
N HIS A 946 -0.01 -31.30 41.55
CA HIS A 946 0.88 -30.98 40.41
C HIS A 946 2.02 -30.01 40.75
N GLY A 947 2.38 -29.87 42.04
CA GLY A 947 3.37 -28.90 42.50
C GLY A 947 2.93 -27.45 42.37
N GLU A 948 3.87 -26.53 42.56
CA GLU A 948 3.67 -25.09 42.39
C GLU A 948 4.04 -24.68 40.96
N ASN A 949 3.06 -24.23 40.19
CA ASN A 949 3.17 -23.91 38.77
C ASN A 949 3.36 -22.40 38.57
N VAL A 950 3.80 -21.93 37.40
CA VAL A 950 3.97 -20.49 37.16
C VAL A 950 2.60 -19.80 37.14
N ALA A 951 2.42 -18.78 38.00
CA ALA A 951 1.14 -18.11 38.20
C ALA A 951 1.19 -16.62 37.86
N HIS A 952 2.23 -15.93 38.29
CA HIS A 952 2.46 -14.52 37.97
C HIS A 952 3.91 -14.30 37.57
N ILE A 953 4.11 -13.33 36.68
CA ILE A 953 5.38 -13.08 36.00
C ILE A 953 5.50 -11.59 35.73
N ALA A 954 6.70 -11.04 35.78
CA ALA A 954 6.97 -9.69 35.30
C ALA A 954 8.14 -9.67 34.35
N PHE A 955 7.96 -8.94 33.24
CA PHE A 955 8.96 -8.74 32.21
C PHE A 955 9.57 -7.35 32.35
N GLN A 956 10.89 -7.26 32.21
CA GLN A 956 11.61 -6.00 32.09
C GLN A 956 12.27 -5.90 30.71
N PHE A 957 12.16 -4.74 30.06
CA PHE A 957 12.75 -4.51 28.73
C PHE A 957 13.81 -3.41 28.79
N GLN A 958 14.91 -3.63 28.09
CA GLN A 958 16.06 -2.72 28.00
C GLN A 958 16.35 -2.39 26.54
N TYR A 959 16.66 -1.12 26.26
CA TYR A 959 17.13 -0.70 24.93
C TYR A 959 18.53 -1.26 24.61
N VAL A 960 18.66 -1.88 23.43
CA VAL A 960 19.88 -2.43 22.83
C VAL A 960 20.53 -1.37 21.93
N LYS A 961 21.86 -1.25 21.99
CA LYS A 961 22.62 -0.10 21.45
C LYS A 961 22.93 -0.19 19.95
#